data_AF-A0A3E2CPJ6-F1
#
_entry.id   AF-A0A3E2CPJ6-F1
#
_cell.length_a   1.000
_cell.length_b   1.000
_cell.length_c   1.000
_cell.angle_alpha   90.00
_cell.angle_beta   90.00
_cell.angle_gamma   90.00
#
_symmetry.space_group_name_H-M   'P 1'
#
loop_
_entity.id
_entity.type
_entity.pdbx_description
1 polymer ?
#
loop_
_entity_poly.entity_id
_entity_poly.type
_entity_poly.pdbx_seq_one_letter_code
_entity_poly.pdbx_strand_id
1 'polypeptide(L)'
;SDRRWIDTAISVITLFISYGSVWLLSIAIFSTHNIALIESLQMRSNNTWADLLPDMYAVLVAFLTVSGPRREYKHVMWGWNALFIVTAILLFSSWDSYSAILVSCCLGRAIGTLIRFAKGTRSKGAWGDDIVLALKNIGIDNLTQLTRRTQQADHTGVLRSSLDDDLIENSRLYDATDIHGIRYVISVLDNQVHLPGYLNQLWQWVRLVDIPTRRDRSARHSVHHHLSMLLVLRNMHLPTANVYGVSDSDKSSIMVFHASNALLPCNLNTLTIDDAAKLMRYVDAANTRGITHRRITPETIARLEDGTPVIAGWQNGDVASDDTNIALDKVQLLTLIASCTDIDTALKAAINTWGAEKLSALLPFMQKAAIPASTRSLPSWNKKVFQNLCNKLSQIVALHTDEEDYDTVRLARFNIRFFVSLVLSIVAVAVIATQWHPQEVFAALRHADNVMVFMCFACSMFAWIGSAITLGSFMDDQKPSAHVLFASQAATGFTAVSMPAGVGPAFVNMQLLKKSGYTSAQATAITSAVWLIQALMTTLVLLSIGVFTGKNVLSGMIPTHMLITFIGIITLIVCVLMVIPSARKAIRKHYLPILSDYGHQIKELISHPMQLIAGSFGAIVLVSCIGLGYWISLLAFGYYANPWETILLFLLANAAGSAVPTPGGLGAVEASLTFAFTSVGVPPTVALSATLLYRLMFYWLRIPLGAFAMKWLSNNELI
;
A
#
# COMPACT_ATOMS: atom_id res chain seq x y z
N SER A 1 30.61 17.83 -26.80
CA SER A 1 29.73 18.75 -27.55
C SER A 1 28.43 18.06 -27.95
N ASP A 2 28.52 16.94 -28.68
CA ASP A 2 27.38 16.28 -29.37
C ASP A 2 26.27 15.72 -28.45
N ARG A 3 26.61 15.40 -27.19
CA ARG A 3 25.68 14.76 -26.25
C ARG A 3 24.67 15.73 -25.60
N ARG A 4 24.99 17.02 -25.55
CA ARG A 4 24.01 18.04 -25.11
C ARG A 4 22.93 18.27 -26.16
N TRP A 5 23.30 18.13 -27.44
CA TRP A 5 22.38 18.23 -28.58
C TRP A 5 21.33 17.11 -28.59
N ILE A 6 21.69 15.90 -28.14
CA ILE A 6 20.74 14.80 -27.97
C ILE A 6 19.75 15.09 -26.82
N ASP A 7 20.23 15.66 -25.71
CA ASP A 7 19.38 16.02 -24.56
C ASP A 7 18.39 17.13 -24.92
N THR A 8 18.83 18.12 -25.71
CA THR A 8 17.94 19.15 -26.26
C THR A 8 16.98 18.59 -27.29
N ALA A 9 17.41 17.70 -28.20
CA ALA A 9 16.54 17.08 -29.19
C ALA A 9 15.44 16.22 -28.53
N ILE A 10 15.78 15.43 -27.51
CA ILE A 10 14.79 14.63 -26.76
C ILE A 10 13.83 15.55 -26.00
N SER A 11 14.32 16.64 -25.42
CA SER A 11 13.45 17.62 -24.74
C SER A 11 12.48 18.29 -25.72
N VAL A 12 12.92 18.57 -26.95
CA VAL A 12 12.06 19.09 -28.03
C VAL A 12 11.04 18.06 -28.50
N ILE A 13 11.45 16.80 -28.71
CA ILE A 13 10.54 15.70 -29.06
C ILE A 13 9.48 15.49 -27.95
N THR A 14 9.86 15.68 -26.69
CA THR A 14 8.94 15.62 -25.53
C THR A 14 7.86 16.69 -25.65
N LEU A 15 8.17 17.90 -26.13
CA LEU A 15 7.17 18.95 -26.36
C LEU A 15 6.09 18.47 -27.35
N PHE A 16 6.51 17.88 -28.47
CA PHE A 16 5.56 17.38 -29.48
C PHE A 16 4.72 16.19 -29.01
N ILE A 17 5.34 15.25 -28.29
CA ILE A 17 4.63 14.08 -27.74
C ILE A 17 3.62 14.53 -26.68
N SER A 18 3.99 15.45 -25.80
CA SER A 18 3.10 15.97 -24.76
C SER A 18 1.93 16.76 -25.36
N TYR A 19 2.20 17.62 -26.36
CA TYR A 19 1.16 18.33 -27.11
C TYR A 19 0.15 17.36 -27.73
N GLY A 20 0.62 16.36 -28.49
CA GLY A 20 -0.26 15.36 -29.11
C GLY A 20 -1.04 14.52 -28.10
N SER A 21 -0.45 14.24 -26.93
CA SER A 21 -1.11 13.46 -25.87
C SER A 21 -2.22 14.26 -25.17
N VAL A 22 -2.04 15.57 -24.95
CA VAL A 22 -3.08 16.46 -24.40
C VAL A 22 -4.25 16.53 -25.36
N TRP A 23 -3.98 16.65 -26.65
CA TRP A 23 -4.99 16.71 -27.68
C TRP A 23 -5.79 15.39 -27.76
N LEU A 24 -5.12 14.24 -27.76
CA LEU A 24 -5.78 12.93 -27.71
C LEU A 24 -6.62 12.75 -26.44
N LEU A 25 -6.12 13.20 -25.28
CA LEU A 25 -6.87 13.11 -24.03
C LEU A 25 -8.10 14.03 -24.04
N SER A 26 -7.97 15.23 -24.61
CA SER A 26 -9.09 16.17 -24.77
C SER A 26 -10.18 15.59 -25.65
N ILE A 27 -9.82 14.95 -26.77
CA ILE A 27 -10.76 14.21 -27.64
C ILE A 27 -11.40 13.03 -26.89
N ALA A 28 -10.61 12.25 -26.18
CA ALA A 28 -11.11 11.10 -25.43
C ALA A 28 -12.12 11.53 -24.36
N ILE A 29 -11.80 12.57 -23.59
CA ILE A 29 -12.71 13.17 -22.62
C ILE A 29 -13.97 13.67 -23.31
N PHE A 30 -13.81 14.40 -24.42
CA PHE A 30 -14.95 14.94 -25.15
C PHE A 30 -15.88 13.83 -25.69
N SER A 31 -15.30 12.74 -26.18
CA SER A 31 -16.03 11.57 -26.70
C SER A 31 -16.88 10.84 -25.65
N THR A 32 -16.61 11.05 -24.36
CA THR A 32 -17.43 10.47 -23.28
C THR A 32 -18.80 11.15 -23.13
N HIS A 33 -19.02 12.32 -23.76
CA HIS A 33 -20.24 13.12 -23.67
C HIS A 33 -20.69 13.44 -22.23
N ASN A 34 -19.78 13.34 -21.26
CA ASN A 34 -20.06 13.63 -19.86
C ASN A 34 -19.98 15.13 -19.61
N ILE A 35 -21.14 15.79 -19.63
CA ILE A 35 -21.29 17.24 -19.53
C ILE A 35 -20.65 17.78 -18.24
N ALA A 36 -20.83 17.11 -17.10
CA ALA A 36 -20.26 17.54 -15.82
C ALA A 36 -18.72 17.54 -15.83
N LEU A 37 -18.10 16.53 -16.45
CA LEU A 37 -16.66 16.44 -16.54
C LEU A 37 -16.09 17.46 -17.54
N ILE A 38 -16.78 17.68 -18.65
CA ILE A 38 -16.42 18.69 -19.66
C ILE A 38 -16.55 20.11 -19.06
N GLU A 39 -17.66 20.45 -18.41
CA GLU A 39 -17.87 21.75 -17.77
C GLU A 39 -16.84 22.02 -16.66
N SER A 40 -16.46 20.99 -15.90
CA SER A 40 -15.44 21.15 -14.87
C SER A 40 -14.06 21.51 -15.43
N LEU A 41 -13.76 21.11 -16.67
CA LEU A 41 -12.47 21.31 -17.35
C LEU A 41 -12.49 22.44 -18.38
N GLN A 42 -13.67 22.95 -18.75
CA GLN A 42 -13.83 23.94 -19.81
C GLN A 42 -13.16 25.28 -19.46
N MET A 43 -12.40 25.79 -20.44
CA MET A 43 -11.93 27.18 -20.46
C MET A 43 -13.04 28.11 -20.94
N ARG A 44 -13.05 29.34 -20.44
CA ARG A 44 -14.14 30.30 -20.69
C ARG A 44 -14.20 30.83 -22.14
N SER A 45 -13.22 30.53 -22.99
CA SER A 45 -13.06 31.20 -24.29
C SER A 45 -13.32 30.37 -25.55
N ASN A 46 -13.45 29.03 -25.49
CA ASN A 46 -13.68 28.21 -26.69
C ASN A 46 -14.59 26.99 -26.43
N ASN A 47 -15.62 26.83 -27.27
CA ASN A 47 -16.56 25.68 -27.27
C ASN A 47 -16.08 24.50 -28.14
N THR A 48 -14.79 24.45 -28.50
CA THR A 48 -14.24 23.46 -29.41
C THR A 48 -13.56 22.32 -28.64
N TRP A 49 -13.71 21.09 -29.15
CA TRP A 49 -13.14 19.88 -28.54
C TRP A 49 -11.59 19.89 -28.43
N ALA A 50 -10.93 20.77 -29.19
CA ALA A 50 -9.48 20.82 -29.32
C ALA A 50 -8.77 21.52 -28.14
N ASP A 51 -9.47 22.40 -27.42
CA ASP A 51 -8.88 23.30 -26.41
C ASP A 51 -9.37 23.00 -24.98
N LEU A 52 -9.87 21.79 -24.72
CA LEU A 52 -10.44 21.44 -23.41
C LEU A 52 -9.40 21.46 -22.29
N LEU A 53 -8.17 21.01 -22.58
CA LEU A 53 -7.09 20.97 -21.61
C LEU A 53 -5.99 21.98 -21.99
N PRO A 54 -5.47 22.76 -21.03
CA PRO A 54 -4.36 23.67 -21.26
C PRO A 54 -3.11 22.91 -21.74
N ASP A 55 -2.77 23.05 -23.02
CA ASP A 55 -1.65 22.39 -23.68
C ASP A 55 -0.30 22.90 -23.17
N MET A 56 -0.17 24.22 -23.00
CA MET A 56 1.04 24.90 -22.53
C MET A 56 1.58 24.30 -21.24
N TYR A 57 0.71 23.98 -20.27
CA TYR A 57 1.12 23.46 -18.96
C TYR A 57 1.66 22.04 -19.07
N ALA A 58 0.97 21.16 -19.79
CA ALA A 58 1.44 19.79 -19.99
C ALA A 58 2.78 19.75 -20.74
N VAL A 59 2.92 20.62 -21.75
CA VAL A 59 4.12 20.74 -22.58
C VAL A 59 5.31 21.26 -21.77
N LEU A 60 5.14 22.36 -21.03
CA LEU A 60 6.20 22.94 -20.19
C LEU A 60 6.58 22.03 -19.03
N VAL A 61 5.61 21.39 -18.37
CA VAL A 61 5.86 20.43 -17.29
C VAL A 61 6.61 19.22 -17.83
N ALA A 62 6.21 18.66 -18.96
CA ALA A 62 6.91 17.53 -19.58
C ALA A 62 8.35 17.90 -19.94
N PHE A 63 8.54 19.07 -20.56
CA PHE A 63 9.85 19.60 -20.93
C PHE A 63 10.77 19.76 -19.72
N LEU A 64 10.34 20.50 -18.69
CA LEU A 64 11.13 20.70 -17.46
C LEU A 64 11.38 19.37 -16.73
N THR A 65 10.42 18.44 -16.82
CA THR A 65 10.55 17.06 -16.32
C THR A 65 11.48 16.21 -17.18
N VAL A 66 11.89 16.59 -18.38
CA VAL A 66 12.92 15.88 -19.15
C VAL A 66 14.28 16.56 -19.03
N SER A 67 14.32 17.89 -18.98
CA SER A 67 15.55 18.70 -18.97
C SER A 67 16.51 18.41 -17.80
N GLY A 68 16.00 18.10 -16.61
CA GLY A 68 16.84 17.59 -15.51
C GLY A 68 16.24 17.78 -14.12
N PRO A 69 16.84 17.22 -13.07
CA PRO A 69 16.40 17.47 -11.70
C PRO A 69 16.65 18.95 -11.33
N ARG A 70 15.68 19.55 -10.63
CA ARG A 70 15.68 20.98 -10.25
C ARG A 70 16.97 21.41 -9.51
N ARG A 71 17.59 20.49 -8.77
CA ARG A 71 18.81 20.75 -7.97
C ARG A 71 20.10 20.78 -8.79
N GLU A 72 20.13 20.14 -9.96
CA GLU A 72 21.36 19.99 -10.75
C GLU A 72 21.55 21.14 -11.74
N TYR A 73 20.46 21.77 -12.20
CA TYR A 73 20.51 22.80 -13.22
C TYR A 73 19.74 24.05 -12.80
N LYS A 74 20.47 25.14 -12.54
CA LYS A 74 19.89 26.44 -12.16
C LYS A 74 18.83 26.92 -13.16
N HIS A 75 19.03 26.72 -14.46
CA HIS A 75 18.05 27.09 -15.49
C HIS A 75 16.75 26.29 -15.40
N VAL A 76 16.79 25.00 -15.03
CA VAL A 76 15.58 24.20 -14.79
C VAL A 76 14.88 24.65 -13.50
N MET A 77 15.63 25.03 -12.47
CA MET A 77 15.07 25.62 -11.25
C MET A 77 14.29 26.91 -11.53
N TRP A 78 14.89 27.83 -12.30
CA TRP A 78 14.22 29.05 -12.72
C TRP A 78 13.03 28.77 -13.63
N GLY A 79 13.11 27.77 -14.51
CA GLY A 79 11.99 27.33 -15.35
C GLY A 79 10.78 26.85 -14.54
N TRP A 80 10.99 26.04 -13.50
CA TRP A 80 9.91 25.63 -12.58
C TRP A 80 9.33 26.81 -11.81
N ASN A 81 10.16 27.74 -11.33
CA ASN A 81 9.68 28.94 -10.64
C ASN A 81 8.84 29.83 -11.56
N ALA A 82 9.31 30.06 -12.78
CA ALA A 82 8.60 30.85 -13.79
C ALA A 82 7.26 30.21 -14.14
N LEU A 83 7.22 28.88 -14.32
CA LEU A 83 5.97 28.15 -14.55
C LEU A 83 4.96 28.36 -13.41
N PHE A 84 5.40 28.23 -12.14
CA PHE A 84 4.51 28.45 -10.99
C PHE A 84 4.01 29.90 -10.90
N ILE A 85 4.86 30.89 -11.19
CA ILE A 85 4.47 32.31 -11.21
C ILE A 85 3.44 32.57 -12.31
N VAL A 86 3.68 32.06 -13.53
CA VAL A 86 2.75 32.20 -14.66
C VAL A 86 1.42 31.49 -14.36
N THR A 87 1.48 30.29 -13.77
CA THR A 87 0.27 29.55 -13.34
C THR A 87 -0.52 30.36 -12.31
N ALA A 88 0.15 30.95 -11.32
CA ALA A 88 -0.53 31.80 -10.33
C ALA A 88 -1.21 33.01 -10.99
N ILE A 89 -0.53 33.73 -11.89
CA ILE A 89 -1.07 34.89 -12.59
C ILE A 89 -2.29 34.53 -13.45
N LEU A 90 -2.23 33.41 -14.20
CA LEU A 90 -3.31 32.95 -15.06
C LEU A 90 -4.53 32.45 -14.26
N LEU A 91 -4.28 31.82 -13.11
CA LEU A 91 -5.33 31.46 -12.15
C LEU A 91 -6.02 32.69 -11.57
N PHE A 92 -5.27 33.73 -11.19
CA PHE A 92 -5.85 35.00 -10.71
C PHE A 92 -6.67 35.71 -11.80
N SER A 93 -6.29 35.55 -13.06
CA SER A 93 -7.01 36.13 -14.21
C SER A 93 -8.27 35.34 -14.60
N SER A 94 -8.55 34.21 -13.93
CA SER A 94 -9.70 33.31 -14.19
C SER A 94 -9.84 32.86 -15.66
N TRP A 95 -8.72 32.78 -16.39
CA TRP A 95 -8.71 32.34 -17.79
C TRP A 95 -8.88 30.82 -17.93
N ASP A 96 -8.25 30.05 -17.04
CA ASP A 96 -8.23 28.59 -17.06
C ASP A 96 -8.89 27.99 -15.81
N SER A 97 -9.54 26.83 -15.95
CA SER A 97 -10.05 26.08 -14.80
C SER A 97 -8.92 25.44 -13.98
N TYR A 98 -9.01 25.52 -12.65
CA TYR A 98 -8.04 24.93 -11.72
C TYR A 98 -7.86 23.41 -11.94
N SER A 99 -8.96 22.71 -12.23
CA SER A 99 -8.96 21.27 -12.51
C SER A 99 -8.25 20.95 -13.83
N ALA A 100 -8.44 21.78 -14.87
CA ALA A 100 -7.82 21.61 -16.17
C ALA A 100 -6.30 21.78 -16.12
N ILE A 101 -5.82 22.79 -15.38
CA ILE A 101 -4.39 22.99 -15.12
C ILE A 101 -3.78 21.80 -14.37
N LEU A 102 -4.49 21.28 -13.35
CA LEU A 102 -4.03 20.11 -12.60
C LEU A 102 -3.91 18.87 -13.48
N VAL A 103 -4.93 18.58 -14.29
CA VAL A 103 -4.92 17.43 -15.22
C VAL A 103 -3.79 17.57 -16.23
N SER A 104 -3.62 18.75 -16.85
CA SER A 104 -2.52 19.02 -17.77
C SER A 104 -1.14 18.87 -17.12
N CYS A 105 -0.95 19.39 -15.91
CA CYS A 105 0.31 19.24 -15.17
C CYS A 105 0.61 17.77 -14.83
N CYS A 106 -0.40 17.01 -14.39
CA CYS A 106 -0.25 15.58 -14.10
C CYS A 106 0.12 14.79 -15.36
N LEU A 107 -0.56 15.06 -16.49
CA LEU A 107 -0.28 14.43 -17.77
C LEU A 107 1.14 14.75 -18.25
N GLY A 108 1.53 16.03 -18.23
CA GLY A 108 2.88 16.46 -18.60
C GLY A 108 3.95 15.80 -17.73
N ARG A 109 3.71 15.67 -16.42
CA ARG A 109 4.63 15.03 -15.49
C ARG A 109 4.75 13.53 -15.77
N ALA A 110 3.63 12.85 -16.04
CA ALA A 110 3.62 11.43 -16.41
C ALA A 110 4.44 11.18 -17.69
N ILE A 111 4.19 11.95 -18.74
CA ILE A 111 4.90 11.86 -20.03
C ILE A 111 6.38 12.14 -19.86
N GLY A 112 6.74 13.22 -19.15
CA GLY A 112 8.14 13.57 -18.89
C GLY A 112 8.87 12.49 -18.09
N THR A 113 8.21 11.88 -17.10
CA THR A 113 8.80 10.75 -16.36
C THR A 113 8.94 9.49 -17.20
N LEU A 114 7.98 9.20 -18.09
CA LEU A 114 8.03 8.04 -18.99
C LEU A 114 9.16 8.19 -20.00
N ILE A 115 9.38 9.39 -20.54
CA ILE A 115 10.49 9.67 -21.45
C ILE A 115 11.83 9.61 -20.71
N ARG A 116 11.92 10.11 -19.47
CA ARG A 116 13.10 9.91 -18.63
C ARG A 116 13.39 8.44 -18.36
N PHE A 117 12.35 7.64 -18.14
CA PHE A 117 12.46 6.21 -17.94
C PHE A 117 12.95 5.50 -19.21
N ALA A 118 12.34 5.80 -20.36
CA ALA A 118 12.73 5.24 -21.66
C ALA A 118 14.16 5.62 -22.08
N LYS A 119 14.61 6.84 -21.74
CA LYS A 119 15.98 7.30 -21.95
C LYS A 119 17.01 6.54 -21.10
N GLY A 120 16.59 5.93 -20.00
CA GLY A 120 17.46 5.30 -19.02
C GLY A 120 18.18 6.29 -18.11
N THR A 121 18.48 5.87 -16.88
CA THR A 121 19.27 6.65 -15.92
C THR A 121 20.75 6.54 -16.29
N ARG A 122 21.39 7.68 -16.62
CA ARG A 122 22.85 7.73 -16.79
C ARG A 122 23.53 7.32 -15.48
N SER A 123 24.49 6.41 -15.52
CA SER A 123 25.46 6.26 -14.41
C SER A 123 26.22 7.57 -14.30
N LYS A 124 25.94 8.33 -13.25
CA LYS A 124 26.51 9.65 -13.00
C LYS A 124 27.62 9.64 -11.94
N GLY A 125 28.02 8.45 -11.46
CA GLY A 125 29.09 8.32 -10.47
C GLY A 125 30.47 8.72 -10.99
N ALA A 126 31.44 8.90 -10.10
CA ALA A 126 32.85 9.08 -10.44
C ALA A 126 33.46 7.75 -10.94
N TRP A 127 34.18 7.77 -12.05
CA TRP A 127 34.83 6.59 -12.63
C TRP A 127 36.25 6.90 -13.08
N GLY A 128 37.15 5.90 -12.96
CA GLY A 128 38.50 5.96 -13.54
C GLY A 128 39.23 7.26 -13.20
N ASP A 129 39.42 8.11 -14.20
CA ASP A 129 40.11 9.40 -14.10
C ASP A 129 39.49 10.33 -13.04
N ASP A 130 38.16 10.33 -12.87
CA ASP A 130 37.51 11.15 -11.83
C ASP A 130 37.91 10.71 -10.42
N ILE A 131 38.12 9.40 -10.23
CA ILE A 131 38.59 8.83 -8.96
C ILE A 131 40.05 9.23 -8.75
N VAL A 132 40.90 9.06 -9.77
CA VAL A 132 42.33 9.44 -9.70
C VAL A 132 42.48 10.92 -9.35
N LEU A 133 41.69 11.81 -9.97
CA LEU A 133 41.73 13.23 -9.71
C LEU A 133 41.25 13.57 -8.29
N ALA A 134 40.21 12.89 -7.80
CA ALA A 134 39.74 13.06 -6.42
C ALA A 134 40.79 12.59 -5.40
N LEU A 135 41.48 11.47 -5.65
CA LEU A 135 42.54 10.95 -4.78
C LEU A 135 43.75 11.89 -4.72
N LYS A 136 44.03 12.60 -5.81
CA LYS A 136 45.06 13.65 -5.83
C LYS A 136 44.80 14.76 -4.82
N ASN A 137 43.54 15.14 -4.62
CA ASN A 137 43.16 16.23 -3.69
C ASN A 137 43.45 15.90 -2.22
N ILE A 138 43.61 14.61 -1.89
CA ILE A 138 43.90 14.14 -0.54
C ILE A 138 45.36 13.68 -0.39
N GLY A 139 46.22 13.95 -1.39
CA GLY A 139 47.66 13.66 -1.32
C GLY A 139 48.08 12.28 -1.79
N ILE A 140 47.18 11.51 -2.45
CA ILE A 140 47.55 10.27 -3.15
C ILE A 140 47.90 10.63 -4.60
N ASP A 141 49.17 10.97 -4.81
CA ASP A 141 49.72 11.29 -6.12
C ASP A 141 50.24 10.03 -6.84
N ASN A 142 50.18 10.05 -8.19
CA ASN A 142 50.80 9.04 -9.06
C ASN A 142 50.40 7.58 -8.72
N LEU A 143 49.14 7.21 -8.92
CA LEU A 143 48.71 5.82 -8.81
C LEU A 143 49.33 4.96 -9.91
N THR A 144 49.91 3.82 -9.52
CA THR A 144 50.46 2.81 -10.44
C THR A 144 49.39 1.85 -10.92
N GLN A 145 48.40 1.56 -10.07
CA GLN A 145 47.30 0.65 -10.38
C GLN A 145 46.00 1.12 -9.73
N LEU A 146 44.90 1.06 -10.47
CA LEU A 146 43.54 1.23 -9.96
C LEU A 146 42.66 0.14 -10.58
N THR A 147 42.20 -0.81 -9.77
CA THR A 147 41.41 -1.97 -10.23
C THR A 147 40.06 -1.98 -9.55
N ARG A 148 38.98 -2.01 -10.33
CA ARG A 148 37.62 -2.15 -9.78
C ARG A 148 37.39 -3.58 -9.31
N ARG A 149 36.88 -3.76 -8.09
CA ARG A 149 36.43 -5.08 -7.63
C ARG A 149 35.06 -5.41 -8.23
N THR A 150 34.94 -6.56 -8.87
CA THR A 150 33.65 -7.12 -9.30
C THR A 150 32.92 -7.73 -8.11
N GLN A 151 32.09 -6.94 -7.44
CA GLN A 151 31.12 -7.47 -6.47
C GLN A 151 29.94 -8.14 -7.20
N GLN A 152 29.52 -9.32 -6.73
CA GLN A 152 28.25 -9.91 -7.13
C GLN A 152 27.13 -9.01 -6.60
N ALA A 153 26.29 -8.48 -7.50
CA ALA A 153 25.06 -7.83 -7.11
C ALA A 153 24.06 -8.90 -6.64
N ASP A 154 23.35 -8.64 -5.56
CA ASP A 154 22.26 -9.52 -5.12
C ASP A 154 21.17 -9.59 -6.21
N HIS A 155 20.27 -10.59 -6.15
CA HIS A 155 19.13 -10.73 -7.07
C HIS A 155 18.24 -9.48 -7.20
N THR A 156 18.40 -8.51 -6.31
CA THR A 156 17.69 -7.22 -6.23
C THR A 156 18.43 -6.06 -6.92
N GLY A 157 19.64 -6.27 -7.45
CA GLY A 157 20.46 -5.22 -8.08
C GLY A 157 21.18 -4.28 -7.11
N VAL A 158 21.29 -4.67 -5.84
CA VAL A 158 21.99 -3.96 -4.74
C VAL A 158 23.42 -4.51 -4.63
N LEU A 159 24.43 -3.63 -4.45
CA LEU A 159 25.81 -4.06 -4.23
C LEU A 159 25.97 -4.54 -2.79
N ARG A 160 26.58 -5.72 -2.62
CA ARG A 160 26.80 -6.32 -1.31
C ARG A 160 27.89 -5.56 -0.54
N SER A 161 27.63 -5.19 0.71
CA SER A 161 28.60 -4.51 1.58
C SER A 161 29.84 -5.39 1.85
N SER A 162 31.03 -4.79 1.99
CA SER A 162 32.27 -5.49 2.34
C SER A 162 32.82 -5.02 3.68
N LEU A 163 33.61 -5.85 4.37
CA LEU A 163 34.32 -5.40 5.56
C LEU A 163 35.51 -4.48 5.24
N ASP A 164 36.06 -4.57 4.02
CA ASP A 164 37.21 -3.76 3.59
C ASP A 164 36.93 -2.26 3.57
N ASP A 165 35.67 -1.86 3.48
CA ASP A 165 35.23 -0.47 3.58
C ASP A 165 34.27 -0.24 4.75
N ASP A 166 34.42 -1.01 5.82
CA ASP A 166 33.59 -0.92 7.03
C ASP A 166 32.09 -1.03 6.76
N LEU A 167 31.70 -1.90 5.82
CA LEU A 167 30.31 -2.25 5.46
C LEU A 167 29.48 -1.08 4.91
N ILE A 168 30.09 -0.17 4.15
CA ILE A 168 29.33 0.91 3.50
C ILE A 168 28.31 0.30 2.53
N GLU A 169 27.03 0.63 2.73
CA GLU A 169 25.96 0.11 1.88
C GLU A 169 26.00 0.73 0.48
N ASN A 170 25.89 -0.10 -0.55
CA ASN A 170 25.87 0.31 -1.97
C ASN A 170 27.11 1.05 -2.47
N SER A 171 28.27 0.86 -1.82
CA SER A 171 29.54 1.38 -2.32
C SER A 171 30.09 0.55 -3.48
N ARG A 172 30.87 1.22 -4.36
CA ARG A 172 31.72 0.55 -5.34
C ARG A 172 33.15 0.50 -4.79
N LEU A 173 33.75 -0.70 -4.77
CA LEU A 173 35.11 -0.89 -4.30
C LEU A 173 36.16 -0.89 -5.42
N TYR A 174 37.29 -0.27 -5.13
CA TYR A 174 38.49 -0.27 -5.97
C TYR A 174 39.73 -0.56 -5.12
N ASP A 175 40.64 -1.34 -5.66
CA ASP A 175 41.99 -1.51 -5.14
C ASP A 175 42.93 -0.54 -5.84
N ALA A 176 43.72 0.19 -5.07
CA ALA A 176 44.71 1.11 -5.57
C ALA A 176 46.09 0.86 -4.98
N THR A 177 47.12 1.13 -5.76
CA THR A 177 48.52 1.10 -5.33
C THR A 177 49.20 2.39 -5.83
N ASP A 178 49.94 3.07 -4.95
CA ASP A 178 50.74 4.25 -5.33
C ASP A 178 52.14 3.87 -5.84
N ILE A 179 52.95 4.88 -6.17
CA ILE A 179 54.38 4.70 -6.56
C ILE A 179 55.29 4.21 -5.44
N HIS A 180 54.92 4.43 -4.18
CA HIS A 180 55.65 3.97 -2.99
C HIS A 180 55.28 2.54 -2.60
N GLY A 181 54.37 1.90 -3.33
CA GLY A 181 53.88 0.54 -3.06
C GLY A 181 52.83 0.48 -1.96
N ILE A 182 52.30 1.62 -1.49
CA ILE A 182 51.24 1.65 -0.48
C ILE A 182 49.92 1.26 -1.15
N ARG A 183 49.22 0.31 -0.53
CA ARG A 183 47.93 -0.21 -1.01
C ARG A 183 46.77 0.45 -0.28
N TYR A 184 45.75 0.83 -1.05
CA TYR A 184 44.54 1.48 -0.58
C TYR A 184 43.29 0.73 -1.07
N VAL A 185 42.25 0.74 -0.25
CA VAL A 185 40.89 0.35 -0.63
C VAL A 185 40.06 1.62 -0.76
N ILE A 186 39.49 1.84 -1.94
CA ILE A 186 38.71 3.03 -2.26
C ILE A 186 37.24 2.64 -2.36
N SER A 187 36.43 3.21 -1.49
CA SER A 187 34.98 3.07 -1.46
C SER A 187 34.34 4.29 -2.10
N VAL A 188 33.60 4.09 -3.19
CA VAL A 188 32.93 5.16 -3.94
C VAL A 188 31.42 5.03 -3.76
N LEU A 189 30.82 5.99 -3.07
CA LEU A 189 29.38 6.07 -2.86
C LEU A 189 28.77 7.12 -3.81
N ASP A 190 27.88 6.68 -4.70
CA ASP A 190 27.24 7.55 -5.68
C ASP A 190 25.99 8.23 -5.11
N ASN A 191 25.78 9.51 -5.45
CA ASN A 191 24.65 10.28 -4.94
C ASN A 191 23.29 9.83 -5.53
N GLN A 192 23.30 8.91 -6.50
CA GLN A 192 22.11 8.31 -7.09
C GLN A 192 21.96 6.87 -6.63
N VAL A 193 21.07 6.68 -5.65
CA VAL A 193 20.52 5.38 -5.27
C VAL A 193 20.01 4.70 -6.54
N HIS A 194 20.56 3.53 -6.87
CA HIS A 194 20.03 2.70 -7.94
C HIS A 194 18.52 2.47 -7.70
N LEU A 195 17.73 2.75 -8.74
CA LEU A 195 16.27 2.73 -8.72
C LEU A 195 15.57 1.38 -8.44
N PRO A 196 16.17 0.16 -8.38
CA PRO A 196 15.38 -1.06 -8.17
C PRO A 196 14.67 -1.12 -6.81
N GLY A 197 15.01 -0.23 -5.88
CA GLY A 197 14.58 -0.30 -4.50
C GLY A 197 13.33 0.48 -4.13
N TYR A 198 12.79 1.42 -4.91
CA TYR A 198 11.74 2.32 -4.39
C TYR A 198 10.47 1.59 -3.97
N LEU A 199 9.99 0.64 -4.77
CA LEU A 199 8.85 -0.22 -4.43
C LEU A 199 9.16 -1.12 -3.23
N ASN A 200 10.38 -1.64 -3.12
CA ASN A 200 10.81 -2.45 -2.00
C ASN A 200 11.00 -1.62 -0.71
N GLN A 201 11.45 -0.37 -0.83
CA GLN A 201 11.56 0.60 0.25
C GLN A 201 10.18 1.07 0.71
N LEU A 202 9.26 1.33 -0.21
CA LEU A 202 7.85 1.58 0.10
C LEU A 202 7.24 0.36 0.79
N TRP A 203 7.55 -0.84 0.31
CA TRP A 203 7.09 -2.10 0.90
C TRP A 203 7.67 -2.33 2.29
N GLN A 204 8.96 -2.04 2.50
CA GLN A 204 9.60 -2.09 3.82
C GLN A 204 9.06 -1.00 4.75
N TRP A 205 8.75 0.18 4.23
CA TRP A 205 8.13 1.29 4.96
C TRP A 205 6.71 0.93 5.42
N VAL A 206 5.92 0.28 4.57
CA VAL A 206 4.60 -0.27 4.92
C VAL A 206 4.73 -1.41 5.93
N ARG A 207 5.82 -2.21 5.86
CA ARG A 207 6.03 -3.33 6.78
C ARG A 207 6.35 -2.88 8.21
N LEU A 208 6.91 -1.68 8.43
CA LEU A 208 7.19 -1.13 9.78
C LEU A 208 7.94 -2.11 10.72
N VAL A 209 8.81 -2.98 10.18
CA VAL A 209 9.45 -4.06 10.97
C VAL A 209 10.85 -3.72 11.48
N ASP A 210 11.56 -2.78 10.87
CA ASP A 210 12.95 -2.50 11.26
C ASP A 210 13.08 -1.15 11.98
N ILE A 211 13.99 -1.16 12.96
CA ILE A 211 14.40 0.00 13.77
C ILE A 211 14.77 1.15 12.82
N PRO A 212 14.38 2.41 13.13
CA PRO A 212 14.72 3.55 12.30
C PRO A 212 16.24 3.64 12.11
N THR A 213 16.69 3.32 10.90
CA THR A 213 18.07 3.54 10.45
C THR A 213 18.23 4.99 10.00
N ARG A 214 19.45 5.53 10.14
CA ARG A 214 19.78 6.88 9.69
C ARG A 214 19.54 6.99 8.18
N ARG A 215 18.82 8.03 7.74
CA ARG A 215 18.58 8.31 6.33
C ARG A 215 19.29 9.58 5.92
N ASP A 216 20.53 9.45 5.47
CA ASP A 216 21.28 10.59 4.97
C ASP A 216 20.74 11.03 3.60
N ARG A 217 20.64 12.35 3.41
CA ARG A 217 20.02 12.96 2.22
C ARG A 217 20.94 12.93 0.98
N SER A 218 22.22 12.57 1.14
CA SER A 218 23.21 12.54 0.06
C SER A 218 24.38 11.61 0.40
N ALA A 219 25.07 11.09 -0.63
CA ALA A 219 26.27 10.29 -0.46
C ALA A 219 27.37 11.02 0.33
N ARG A 220 27.56 12.32 0.08
CA ARG A 220 28.50 13.18 0.82
C ARG A 220 28.21 13.21 2.31
N HIS A 221 26.97 13.50 2.69
CA HIS A 221 26.59 13.49 4.10
C HIS A 221 26.83 12.12 4.76
N SER A 222 26.57 11.03 4.05
CA SER A 222 26.75 9.69 4.61
C SER A 222 28.22 9.32 4.82
N VAL A 223 29.08 9.58 3.83
CA VAL A 223 30.53 9.32 3.93
C VAL A 223 31.19 10.21 4.99
N HIS A 224 30.86 11.50 5.03
CA HIS A 224 31.41 12.41 6.05
C HIS A 224 30.93 12.06 7.46
N HIS A 225 29.67 11.65 7.60
CA HIS A 225 29.15 11.14 8.86
C HIS A 225 29.90 9.87 9.29
N HIS A 226 30.08 8.92 8.37
CA HIS A 226 30.82 7.70 8.65
C HIS A 226 32.27 7.97 9.07
N LEU A 227 32.98 8.86 8.35
CA LEU A 227 34.30 9.34 8.76
C LEU A 227 34.28 9.91 10.18
N SER A 228 33.30 10.76 10.51
CA SER A 228 33.20 11.34 11.85
C SER A 228 33.01 10.28 12.92
N MET A 229 32.19 9.25 12.66
CA MET A 229 32.00 8.11 13.58
C MET A 229 33.32 7.38 13.83
N LEU A 230 34.06 7.04 12.76
CA LEU A 230 35.34 6.34 12.87
C LEU A 230 36.40 7.17 13.60
N LEU A 231 36.47 8.48 13.34
CA LEU A 231 37.38 9.39 14.05
C LEU A 231 37.04 9.52 15.53
N VAL A 232 35.76 9.58 15.89
CA VAL A 232 35.30 9.64 17.28
C VAL A 232 35.63 8.34 18.02
N LEU A 233 35.39 7.18 17.40
CA LEU A 233 35.76 5.88 17.96
C LEU A 233 37.29 5.75 18.15
N ARG A 234 38.07 6.19 17.16
CA ARG A 234 39.53 6.21 17.23
C ARG A 234 40.04 7.12 18.35
N ASN A 235 39.40 8.27 18.59
CA ASN A 235 39.71 9.16 19.72
C ASN A 235 39.40 8.51 21.09
N MET A 236 38.56 7.48 21.12
CA MET A 236 38.34 6.63 22.30
C MET A 236 39.33 5.47 22.40
N HIS A 237 40.31 5.39 21.49
CA HIS A 237 41.24 4.26 21.37
C HIS A 237 40.53 2.92 21.10
N LEU A 238 39.33 2.97 20.50
CA LEU A 238 38.66 1.78 20.02
C LEU A 238 39.25 1.37 18.66
N PRO A 239 39.51 0.07 18.44
CA PRO A 239 39.85 -0.46 17.13
C PRO A 239 38.80 -0.10 16.08
N THR A 240 39.21 0.43 14.93
CA THR A 240 38.31 0.76 13.81
C THR A 240 39.00 0.47 12.48
N ALA A 241 38.24 0.49 11.38
CA ALA A 241 38.82 0.52 10.04
C ALA A 241 39.80 1.70 9.90
N ASN A 242 40.93 1.45 9.22
CA ASN A 242 42.01 2.43 9.08
C ASN A 242 41.74 3.38 7.91
N VAL A 243 41.00 4.45 8.18
CA VAL A 243 40.67 5.47 7.18
C VAL A 243 41.89 6.36 6.91
N TYR A 244 42.22 6.53 5.63
CA TYR A 244 43.22 7.50 5.16
C TYR A 244 42.59 8.90 5.00
N GLY A 245 41.45 8.98 4.33
CA GLY A 245 40.79 10.26 4.06
C GLY A 245 39.52 10.14 3.24
N VAL A 246 38.87 11.29 3.02
CA VAL A 246 37.66 11.41 2.20
C VAL A 246 37.89 12.50 1.15
N SER A 247 37.49 12.21 -0.09
CA SER A 247 37.40 13.20 -1.16
C SER A 247 36.01 13.20 -1.76
N ASP A 248 35.49 14.39 -2.05
CA ASP A 248 34.22 14.54 -2.74
C ASP A 248 34.44 14.86 -4.22
N SER A 249 33.65 14.23 -5.07
CA SER A 249 33.44 14.62 -6.46
C SER A 249 32.01 15.18 -6.60
N ASP A 250 31.72 15.88 -7.70
CA ASP A 250 30.44 16.54 -7.96
C ASP A 250 29.22 15.59 -7.78
N LYS A 251 29.42 14.28 -7.98
CA LYS A 251 28.34 13.28 -8.02
C LYS A 251 28.55 12.03 -7.16
N SER A 252 29.70 11.91 -6.50
CA SER A 252 30.07 10.80 -5.63
C SER A 252 30.90 11.29 -4.47
N SER A 253 30.79 10.62 -3.32
CA SER A 253 31.70 10.82 -2.21
C SER A 253 32.58 9.58 -2.10
N ILE A 254 33.89 9.80 -1.93
CA ILE A 254 34.91 8.76 -1.99
C ILE A 254 35.59 8.69 -0.64
N MET A 255 35.57 7.52 -0.03
CA MET A 255 36.27 7.22 1.22
C MET A 255 37.41 6.27 0.94
N VAL A 256 38.59 6.56 1.49
CA VAL A 256 39.81 5.81 1.25
C VAL A 256 40.29 5.20 2.54
N PHE A 257 40.56 3.90 2.50
CA PHE A 257 41.08 3.11 3.60
C PHE A 257 42.48 2.61 3.23
N HIS A 258 43.34 2.48 4.24
CA HIS A 258 44.57 1.73 4.07
C HIS A 258 44.24 0.25 3.94
N ALA A 259 44.92 -0.46 3.03
CA ALA A 259 44.75 -1.90 2.91
C ALA A 259 45.47 -2.68 4.03
N SER A 260 46.33 -2.03 4.81
CA SER A 260 46.96 -2.61 6.00
C SER A 260 46.06 -2.50 7.22
N ASN A 261 46.07 -3.52 8.08
CA ASN A 261 45.16 -3.67 9.22
C ASN A 261 43.69 -3.71 8.79
N ALA A 262 43.41 -4.47 7.73
CA ALA A 262 42.06 -4.64 7.21
C ALA A 262 41.18 -5.41 8.21
N LEU A 263 39.87 -5.13 8.19
CA LEU A 263 38.90 -5.87 8.96
C LEU A 263 38.63 -7.23 8.30
N LEU A 264 38.82 -8.30 9.06
CA LEU A 264 38.61 -9.67 8.62
C LEU A 264 37.27 -10.21 9.13
N PRO A 265 36.55 -11.03 8.34
CA PRO A 265 35.31 -11.64 8.78
C PRO A 265 35.54 -12.57 9.97
N CYS A 266 34.73 -12.41 11.01
CA CYS A 266 34.77 -13.30 12.17
C CYS A 266 33.95 -14.57 11.90
N ASN A 267 34.52 -15.74 12.15
CA ASN A 267 33.73 -16.97 12.21
C ASN A 267 32.88 -16.98 13.48
N LEU A 268 31.57 -16.81 13.31
CA LEU A 268 30.62 -16.71 14.41
C LEU A 268 30.44 -18.03 15.19
N ASN A 269 30.75 -19.18 14.57
CA ASN A 269 30.61 -20.50 15.21
C ASN A 269 31.74 -20.80 16.19
N THR A 270 32.85 -20.05 16.13
CA THR A 270 34.03 -20.25 16.99
C THR A 270 34.22 -19.11 17.99
N LEU A 271 33.14 -18.36 18.27
CA LEU A 271 33.20 -17.18 19.12
C LEU A 271 33.34 -17.61 20.60
N THR A 272 34.40 -17.17 21.26
CA THR A 272 34.68 -17.57 22.65
C THR A 272 34.01 -16.62 23.66
N ILE A 273 33.96 -17.03 24.94
CA ILE A 273 33.42 -16.18 26.03
C ILE A 273 34.25 -14.89 26.16
N ASP A 274 35.57 -14.97 26.00
CA ASP A 274 36.45 -13.80 26.05
C ASP A 274 36.22 -12.86 24.85
N ASP A 275 35.99 -13.40 23.65
CA ASP A 275 35.61 -12.59 22.49
C ASP A 275 34.28 -11.87 22.71
N ALA A 276 33.28 -12.57 23.25
CA ALA A 276 31.99 -11.98 23.62
C ALA A 276 32.17 -10.84 24.63
N ALA A 277 32.97 -11.04 25.68
CA ALA A 277 33.27 -10.02 26.66
C ALA A 277 34.02 -8.81 26.05
N LYS A 278 34.94 -9.04 25.11
CA LYS A 278 35.65 -7.96 24.39
C LYS A 278 34.69 -7.14 23.52
N LEU A 279 33.78 -7.79 22.78
CA LEU A 279 32.75 -7.11 21.97
C LEU A 279 31.77 -6.31 22.84
N MET A 280 31.35 -6.89 23.97
CA MET A 280 30.47 -6.21 24.94
C MET A 280 31.15 -5.00 25.58
N ARG A 281 32.46 -5.10 25.89
CA ARG A 281 33.27 -3.97 26.36
C ARG A 281 33.42 -2.89 25.29
N TYR A 282 33.61 -3.29 24.04
CA TYR A 282 33.68 -2.37 22.91
C TYR A 282 32.41 -1.51 22.81
N VAL A 283 31.22 -2.14 22.81
CA VAL A 283 29.95 -1.41 22.77
C VAL A 283 29.75 -0.56 24.02
N ASP A 284 30.05 -1.08 25.21
CA ASP A 284 29.88 -0.30 26.45
C ASP A 284 30.76 0.95 26.47
N ALA A 285 32.00 0.84 25.98
CA ALA A 285 32.91 1.98 25.87
C ALA A 285 32.36 3.07 24.93
N ALA A 286 31.79 2.68 23.79
CA ALA A 286 31.13 3.61 22.88
C ALA A 286 29.87 4.23 23.50
N ASN A 287 28.98 3.40 24.04
CA ASN A 287 27.71 3.82 24.60
C ASN A 287 27.88 4.74 25.82
N THR A 288 28.94 4.57 26.62
CA THR A 288 29.23 5.45 27.77
C THR A 288 29.55 6.89 27.35
N ARG A 289 29.94 7.12 26.09
CA ARG A 289 30.09 8.46 25.51
C ARG A 289 28.91 8.89 24.64
N GLY A 290 27.76 8.22 24.77
CA GLY A 290 26.56 8.51 23.98
C GLY A 290 26.69 8.16 22.50
N ILE A 291 27.58 7.24 22.14
CA ILE A 291 27.79 6.80 20.76
C ILE A 291 27.10 5.45 20.56
N THR A 292 26.26 5.36 19.54
CA THR A 292 25.48 4.14 19.24
C THR A 292 25.74 3.66 17.83
N HIS A 293 25.72 2.35 17.63
CA HIS A 293 25.87 1.67 16.35
C HIS A 293 24.55 1.64 15.56
N ARG A 294 23.41 1.54 16.25
CA ARG A 294 22.02 1.49 15.72
C ARG A 294 21.65 0.25 14.93
N ARG A 295 22.61 -0.55 14.48
CA ARG A 295 22.38 -1.77 13.70
C ARG A 295 23.47 -2.83 13.84
N ILE A 296 23.56 -3.50 14.99
CA ILE A 296 24.52 -4.58 15.23
C ILE A 296 23.97 -5.88 14.64
N THR A 297 24.67 -6.43 13.65
CA THR A 297 24.26 -7.63 12.91
C THR A 297 25.40 -8.66 12.82
N PRO A 298 25.15 -9.91 12.39
CA PRO A 298 26.20 -10.91 12.24
C PRO A 298 27.38 -10.43 11.39
N GLU A 299 27.10 -9.63 10.36
CA GLU A 299 28.10 -9.09 9.43
C GLU A 299 28.99 -8.02 10.08
N THR A 300 28.50 -7.32 11.11
CA THR A 300 29.24 -6.27 11.82
C THR A 300 30.33 -6.82 12.73
N ILE A 301 30.32 -8.12 13.05
CA ILE A 301 31.34 -8.73 13.90
C ILE A 301 32.57 -9.08 13.05
N ALA A 302 33.64 -8.34 13.27
CA ALA A 302 34.90 -8.49 12.54
C ALA A 302 36.06 -8.75 13.51
N ARG A 303 37.23 -9.05 12.94
CA ARG A 303 38.50 -9.13 13.67
C ARG A 303 39.55 -8.29 12.96
N LEU A 304 40.47 -7.72 13.72
CA LEU A 304 41.71 -7.20 13.19
C LEU A 304 42.66 -8.34 12.79
N GLU A 305 43.73 -8.00 12.07
CA GLU A 305 44.78 -8.94 11.67
C GLU A 305 45.46 -9.65 12.87
N ASP A 306 45.50 -9.00 14.04
CA ASP A 306 46.00 -9.56 15.30
C ASP A 306 45.00 -10.50 16.01
N GLY A 307 43.80 -10.68 15.45
CA GLY A 307 42.73 -11.51 16.00
C GLY A 307 41.80 -10.78 16.98
N THR A 308 42.05 -9.50 17.30
CA THR A 308 41.21 -8.71 18.21
C THR A 308 39.80 -8.52 17.64
N PRO A 309 38.73 -8.91 18.35
CA PRO A 309 37.36 -8.74 17.87
C PRO A 309 36.94 -7.25 17.93
N VAL A 310 36.25 -6.80 16.90
CA VAL A 310 35.84 -5.41 16.67
C VAL A 310 34.45 -5.37 16.04
N ILE A 311 33.76 -4.25 16.22
CA ILE A 311 32.47 -3.99 15.57
C ILE A 311 32.70 -3.04 14.41
N ALA A 312 32.35 -3.50 13.21
CA ALA A 312 32.39 -2.80 11.94
C ALA A 312 31.01 -2.22 11.59
N GLY A 313 30.92 -1.30 10.63
CA GLY A 313 29.62 -0.88 10.09
C GLY A 313 29.02 0.37 10.74
N TRP A 314 29.86 1.31 11.20
CA TRP A 314 29.41 2.49 11.94
C TRP A 314 28.72 3.57 11.10
N GLN A 315 28.48 3.32 9.80
CA GLN A 315 27.83 4.27 8.88
C GLN A 315 26.45 4.72 9.38
N ASN A 316 25.70 3.81 10.01
CA ASN A 316 24.37 4.09 10.53
C ASN A 316 24.37 4.60 11.97
N GLY A 317 25.54 4.71 12.61
CA GLY A 317 25.65 5.10 14.01
C GLY A 317 25.27 6.55 14.27
N ASP A 318 25.20 6.92 15.55
CA ASP A 318 24.93 8.29 15.99
C ASP A 318 25.83 8.67 17.16
N VAL A 319 26.08 9.97 17.26
CA VAL A 319 26.74 10.61 18.41
C VAL A 319 25.68 11.38 19.19
N ALA A 320 25.80 11.44 20.51
CA ALA A 320 24.80 12.02 21.41
C ALA A 320 23.43 11.35 21.30
N SER A 321 23.45 10.02 21.26
CA SER A 321 22.25 9.17 21.20
C SER A 321 21.52 9.11 22.55
N ASP A 322 20.23 8.78 22.50
CA ASP A 322 19.40 8.59 23.68
C ASP A 322 19.62 7.23 24.36
N ASP A 323 19.17 7.11 25.61
CA ASP A 323 19.27 5.87 26.40
C ASP A 323 18.54 4.69 25.75
N THR A 324 17.52 4.98 24.95
CA THR A 324 16.76 3.97 24.20
C THR A 324 17.62 3.30 23.13
N ASN A 325 18.35 4.07 22.32
CA ASN A 325 19.25 3.54 21.30
C ASN A 325 20.44 2.80 21.93
N ILE A 326 20.95 3.30 23.06
CA ILE A 326 22.00 2.64 23.85
C ILE A 326 21.53 1.25 24.31
N ALA A 327 20.30 1.16 24.84
CA ALA A 327 19.72 -0.11 25.25
C ALA A 327 19.51 -1.06 24.06
N LEU A 328 19.03 -0.53 22.92
CA LEU A 328 18.82 -1.32 21.71
C LEU A 328 20.12 -1.95 21.18
N ASP A 329 21.23 -1.22 21.14
CA ASP A 329 22.53 -1.79 20.70
C ASP A 329 22.95 -2.95 21.60
N LYS A 330 22.80 -2.82 22.92
CA LYS A 330 23.11 -3.89 23.86
C LYS A 330 22.20 -5.10 23.69
N VAL A 331 20.90 -4.89 23.48
CA VAL A 331 19.94 -5.96 23.19
C VAL A 331 20.30 -6.68 21.88
N GLN A 332 20.66 -5.93 20.85
CA GLN A 332 21.08 -6.50 19.56
C GLN A 332 22.32 -7.36 19.70
N LEU A 333 23.37 -6.83 20.37
CA LEU A 333 24.61 -7.56 20.59
C LEU A 333 24.41 -8.79 21.48
N LEU A 334 23.67 -8.66 22.59
CA LEU A 334 23.39 -9.77 23.51
C LEU A 334 22.64 -10.90 22.80
N THR A 335 21.61 -10.55 22.02
CA THR A 335 20.82 -11.53 21.27
C THR A 335 21.66 -12.20 20.17
N LEU A 336 22.54 -11.44 19.51
CA LEU A 336 23.46 -11.98 18.51
C LEU A 336 24.43 -12.99 19.13
N ILE A 337 25.12 -12.62 20.21
CA ILE A 337 26.08 -13.49 20.91
C ILE A 337 25.38 -14.74 21.45
N ALA A 338 24.19 -14.61 22.05
CA ALA A 338 23.39 -15.74 22.51
C ALA A 338 22.95 -16.68 21.38
N SER A 339 22.80 -16.16 20.15
CA SER A 339 22.47 -16.96 18.97
C SER A 339 23.71 -17.64 18.37
N CYS A 340 24.90 -17.07 18.53
CA CYS A 340 26.15 -17.63 17.99
C CYS A 340 26.83 -18.63 18.93
N THR A 341 26.65 -18.46 20.24
CA THR A 341 27.23 -19.31 21.29
C THR A 341 26.11 -20.11 21.97
N ASP A 342 25.81 -19.78 23.22
CA ASP A 342 24.68 -20.27 23.99
C ASP A 342 24.22 -19.18 24.97
N ILE A 343 22.99 -19.32 25.48
CA ILE A 343 22.37 -18.30 26.34
C ILE A 343 23.17 -18.10 27.64
N ASP A 344 23.70 -19.17 28.23
CA ASP A 344 24.39 -19.10 29.52
C ASP A 344 25.75 -18.40 29.39
N THR A 345 26.49 -18.72 28.35
CA THR A 345 27.75 -18.06 27.99
C THR A 345 27.55 -16.58 27.70
N ALA A 346 26.54 -16.23 26.90
CA ALA A 346 26.23 -14.84 26.57
C ALA A 346 25.85 -14.03 27.81
N LEU A 347 24.99 -14.57 28.67
CA LEU A 347 24.58 -13.90 29.91
C LEU A 347 25.76 -13.76 30.90
N LYS A 348 26.60 -14.80 31.05
CA LYS A 348 27.81 -14.71 31.89
C LYS A 348 28.75 -13.61 31.42
N ALA A 349 29.02 -13.54 30.11
CA ALA A 349 29.84 -12.48 29.53
C ALA A 349 29.23 -11.09 29.77
N ALA A 350 27.90 -10.97 29.63
CA ALA A 350 27.18 -9.71 29.80
C ALA A 350 27.19 -9.24 31.26
N ILE A 351 26.96 -10.14 32.22
CA ILE A 351 27.00 -9.82 33.66
C ILE A 351 28.40 -9.36 34.05
N ASN A 352 29.44 -10.09 33.63
CA ASN A 352 30.83 -9.76 33.94
C ASN A 352 31.27 -8.42 33.33
N THR A 353 30.63 -7.99 32.23
CA THR A 353 31.04 -6.80 31.48
C THR A 353 30.19 -5.57 31.80
N TRP A 354 28.87 -5.70 31.81
CA TRP A 354 27.92 -4.61 31.99
C TRP A 354 27.39 -4.51 33.41
N GLY A 355 27.43 -5.60 34.19
CA GLY A 355 26.82 -5.68 35.52
C GLY A 355 25.31 -5.97 35.48
N ALA A 356 24.76 -6.38 36.62
CA ALA A 356 23.35 -6.75 36.75
C ALA A 356 22.39 -5.55 36.59
N GLU A 357 22.77 -4.37 37.11
CA GLU A 357 21.96 -3.15 37.04
C GLU A 357 21.77 -2.67 35.59
N LYS A 358 22.83 -2.64 34.77
CA LYS A 358 22.68 -2.29 33.35
C LYS A 358 21.84 -3.32 32.60
N LEU A 359 21.87 -4.59 33.01
CA LEU A 359 21.08 -5.67 32.40
C LEU A 359 19.59 -5.58 32.75
N SER A 360 19.23 -5.15 33.97
CA SER A 360 17.84 -4.92 34.37
C SER A 360 17.19 -3.85 33.50
N ALA A 361 17.92 -2.76 33.22
CA ALA A 361 17.48 -1.67 32.35
C ALA A 361 17.22 -2.11 30.89
N LEU A 362 17.75 -3.25 30.43
CA LEU A 362 17.51 -3.76 29.08
C LEU A 362 16.19 -4.51 28.93
N LEU A 363 15.61 -5.03 30.02
CA LEU A 363 14.42 -5.90 29.98
C LEU A 363 13.24 -5.31 29.20
N PRO A 364 12.87 -4.01 29.34
CA PRO A 364 11.77 -3.42 28.56
C PRO A 364 12.01 -3.42 27.05
N PHE A 365 13.29 -3.38 26.65
CA PHE A 365 13.74 -3.32 25.25
C PHE A 365 13.98 -4.70 24.63
N MET A 366 13.94 -5.78 25.42
CA MET A 366 14.02 -7.18 24.97
C MET A 366 12.75 -7.60 24.20
N GLN A 367 12.57 -7.03 23.01
CA GLN A 367 11.42 -7.30 22.13
C GLN A 367 11.90 -7.84 20.79
N LYS A 368 11.11 -8.72 20.16
CA LYS A 368 11.44 -9.27 18.83
C LYS A 368 11.70 -8.20 17.77
N ALA A 369 11.05 -7.04 17.87
CA ALA A 369 11.22 -5.91 16.96
C ALA A 369 12.60 -5.24 17.09
N ALA A 370 13.26 -5.36 18.24
CA ALA A 370 14.62 -4.87 18.44
C ALA A 370 15.68 -5.72 17.73
N ILE A 371 15.32 -6.92 17.23
CA ILE A 371 16.25 -7.89 16.66
C ILE A 371 16.34 -7.71 15.13
N PRO A 372 17.53 -7.42 14.58
CA PRO A 372 17.73 -7.26 13.14
C PRO A 372 17.34 -8.51 12.35
N ALA A 373 16.89 -8.31 11.11
CA ALA A 373 16.46 -9.39 10.24
C ALA A 373 17.57 -10.41 9.94
N SER A 374 18.83 -9.97 9.80
CA SER A 374 19.98 -10.86 9.58
C SER A 374 20.25 -11.76 10.80
N THR A 375 20.19 -11.23 12.02
CA THR A 375 20.26 -12.05 13.25
C THR A 375 19.12 -13.06 13.32
N ARG A 376 17.90 -12.66 12.94
CA ARG A 376 16.73 -13.58 12.88
C ARG A 376 16.84 -14.65 11.78
N SER A 377 17.69 -14.44 10.79
CA SER A 377 17.92 -15.39 9.70
C SER A 377 18.98 -16.45 10.03
N LEU A 378 19.70 -16.30 11.15
CA LEU A 378 20.64 -17.31 11.61
C LEU A 378 19.92 -18.63 11.89
N PRO A 379 20.48 -19.80 11.48
CA PRO A 379 19.86 -21.11 11.74
C PRO A 379 19.63 -21.41 13.22
N SER A 380 20.50 -20.86 14.08
CA SER A 380 20.43 -21.00 15.54
C SER A 380 19.37 -20.12 16.19
N TRP A 381 18.83 -19.11 15.49
CA TRP A 381 17.83 -18.21 16.03
C TRP A 381 16.42 -18.82 15.92
N ASN A 382 15.68 -18.84 17.03
CA ASN A 382 14.26 -19.19 17.04
C ASN A 382 13.53 -18.36 18.10
N LYS A 383 12.21 -18.17 17.94
CA LYS A 383 11.35 -17.48 18.90
C LYS A 383 11.46 -18.08 20.32
N LYS A 384 11.63 -19.40 20.42
CA LYS A 384 11.85 -20.09 21.70
C LYS A 384 13.18 -19.72 22.35
N VAL A 385 14.26 -19.60 21.57
CA VAL A 385 15.59 -19.20 22.08
C VAL A 385 15.52 -17.79 22.64
N PHE A 386 14.88 -16.87 21.93
CA PHE A 386 14.68 -15.51 22.41
C PHE A 386 13.84 -15.45 23.70
N GLN A 387 12.75 -16.22 23.77
CA GLN A 387 11.92 -16.27 24.97
C GLN A 387 12.67 -16.88 26.17
N ASN A 388 13.51 -17.91 25.94
CA ASN A 388 14.37 -18.49 26.97
C ASN A 388 15.44 -17.50 27.44
N LEU A 389 16.02 -16.71 26.53
CA LEU A 389 16.96 -15.64 26.87
C LEU A 389 16.30 -14.58 27.76
N CYS A 390 15.11 -14.10 27.39
CA CYS A 390 14.33 -13.17 28.22
C CYS A 390 14.06 -13.75 29.62
N ASN A 391 13.57 -14.99 29.69
CA ASN A 391 13.25 -15.64 30.97
C ASN A 391 14.48 -15.81 31.86
N LYS A 392 15.61 -16.29 31.32
CA LYS A 392 16.86 -16.44 32.07
C LYS A 392 17.42 -15.08 32.51
N LEU A 393 17.35 -14.06 31.66
CA LEU A 393 17.76 -12.70 32.01
C LEU A 393 16.93 -12.17 33.18
N SER A 394 15.60 -12.30 33.12
CA SER A 394 14.71 -11.90 34.22
C SER A 394 15.02 -12.63 35.52
N GLN A 395 15.31 -13.93 35.49
CA GLN A 395 15.70 -14.71 36.67
C GLN A 395 17.02 -14.22 37.27
N ILE A 396 18.03 -13.96 36.44
CA ILE A 396 19.33 -13.47 36.91
C ILE A 396 19.20 -12.08 37.53
N VAL A 397 18.44 -11.18 36.90
CA VAL A 397 18.20 -9.82 37.41
C VAL A 397 17.47 -9.87 38.75
N ALA A 398 16.44 -10.71 38.88
CA ALA A 398 15.69 -10.89 40.13
C ALA A 398 16.54 -11.43 41.28
N LEU A 399 17.60 -12.20 40.99
CA LEU A 399 18.53 -12.69 42.01
C LEU A 399 19.54 -11.64 42.50
N HIS A 400 19.74 -10.55 41.74
CA HIS A 400 20.78 -9.55 42.02
C HIS A 400 20.20 -8.15 42.34
N THR A 401 18.88 -7.99 42.27
CA THR A 401 18.19 -6.70 42.47
C THR A 401 16.98 -6.94 43.37
N ASP A 402 16.89 -6.27 44.52
CA ASP A 402 15.81 -6.41 45.52
C ASP A 402 14.45 -5.80 45.05
N GLU A 403 14.28 -5.53 43.75
CA GLU A 403 13.06 -4.91 43.20
C GLU A 403 12.19 -5.94 42.46
N GLU A 404 11.02 -6.24 43.02
CA GLU A 404 10.10 -7.30 42.57
C GLU A 404 9.21 -6.93 41.37
N ASP A 405 9.26 -5.72 40.80
CA ASP A 405 8.26 -5.33 39.80
C ASP A 405 8.82 -4.44 38.68
N TYR A 406 9.19 -5.06 37.55
CA TYR A 406 9.43 -4.35 36.29
C TYR A 406 8.26 -4.55 35.36
N ASP A 407 7.31 -3.62 35.45
CA ASP A 407 6.20 -3.51 34.53
C ASP A 407 6.76 -3.20 33.14
N THR A 408 6.72 -4.19 32.24
CA THR A 408 7.27 -4.06 30.89
C THR A 408 6.66 -2.84 30.20
N VAL A 409 7.45 -1.78 30.01
CA VAL A 409 7.04 -0.61 29.22
C VAL A 409 6.84 -1.08 27.79
N ARG A 410 5.59 -1.41 27.47
CA ARG A 410 5.14 -1.73 26.12
C ARG A 410 5.29 -0.45 25.31
N LEU A 411 6.39 -0.33 24.57
CA LEU A 411 6.53 0.64 23.49
C LEU A 411 5.18 0.73 22.75
N ALA A 412 4.56 1.90 22.80
CA ALA A 412 3.21 2.13 22.33
C ALA A 412 3.11 1.68 20.88
N ARG A 413 2.41 0.56 20.65
CA ARG A 413 2.17 0.06 19.31
C ARG A 413 1.02 0.87 18.70
N PHE A 414 1.23 1.29 17.47
CA PHE A 414 0.13 1.65 16.59
C PHE A 414 -0.68 0.37 16.33
N ASN A 415 -1.80 0.20 17.05
CA ASN A 415 -2.72 -0.89 16.79
C ASN A 415 -3.41 -0.59 15.46
N ILE A 416 -2.90 -1.17 14.37
CA ILE A 416 -3.44 -1.00 13.02
C ILE A 416 -4.94 -1.29 12.98
N ARG A 417 -5.46 -2.17 13.86
CA ARG A 417 -6.90 -2.45 13.97
C ARG A 417 -7.67 -1.28 14.57
N PHE A 418 -7.08 -0.59 15.56
CA PHE A 418 -7.67 0.62 16.14
C PHE A 418 -7.64 1.78 15.14
N PHE A 419 -6.51 1.96 14.44
CA PHE A 419 -6.41 2.98 13.39
C PHE A 419 -7.36 2.70 12.23
N VAL A 420 -7.41 1.47 11.72
CA VAL A 420 -8.35 1.08 10.66
C VAL A 420 -9.80 1.24 11.14
N SER A 421 -10.15 0.84 12.36
CA SER A 421 -11.50 1.05 12.92
C SER A 421 -11.87 2.53 13.04
N LEU A 422 -10.93 3.37 13.50
CA LEU A 422 -11.09 4.82 13.61
C LEU A 422 -11.25 5.48 12.24
N VAL A 423 -10.38 5.12 11.27
CA VAL A 423 -10.45 5.62 9.89
C VAL A 423 -11.74 5.18 9.22
N LEU A 424 -12.14 3.91 9.38
CA LEU A 424 -13.42 3.39 8.85
C LEU A 424 -14.62 4.10 9.47
N SER A 425 -14.59 4.41 10.77
CA SER A 425 -15.65 5.18 11.44
C SER A 425 -15.69 6.62 10.94
N ILE A 426 -14.54 7.28 10.76
CA ILE A 426 -14.46 8.64 10.22
C ILE A 426 -14.97 8.67 8.78
N VAL A 427 -14.57 7.69 7.95
CA VAL A 427 -15.06 7.55 6.57
C VAL A 427 -16.56 7.29 6.57
N ALA A 428 -17.06 6.37 7.39
CA ALA A 428 -18.50 6.11 7.50
C ALA A 428 -19.28 7.36 7.91
N VAL A 429 -18.81 8.12 8.90
CA VAL A 429 -19.44 9.37 9.34
C VAL A 429 -19.35 10.47 8.28
N ALA A 430 -18.20 10.64 7.62
CA ALA A 430 -18.02 11.62 6.55
C ALA A 430 -18.87 11.28 5.33
N VAL A 431 -18.98 10.00 5.00
CA VAL A 431 -19.86 9.49 3.94
C VAL A 431 -21.31 9.76 4.33
N ILE A 432 -21.77 9.38 5.53
CA ILE A 432 -23.14 9.70 5.98
C ILE A 432 -23.40 11.21 5.93
N ALA A 433 -22.48 12.05 6.42
CA ALA A 433 -22.65 13.50 6.48
C ALA A 433 -22.66 14.18 5.11
N THR A 434 -21.90 13.67 4.14
CA THR A 434 -21.87 14.19 2.76
C THR A 434 -23.01 13.63 1.89
N GLN A 435 -23.56 12.47 2.25
CA GLN A 435 -24.64 11.79 1.52
C GLN A 435 -26.04 12.24 1.96
N TRP A 436 -26.18 12.81 3.16
CA TRP A 436 -27.49 13.13 3.76
C TRP A 436 -28.08 14.44 3.19
N HIS A 437 -29.16 14.33 2.40
CA HIS A 437 -29.97 15.45 1.89
C HIS A 437 -31.31 15.52 2.65
N PRO A 438 -31.33 15.99 3.92
CA PRO A 438 -32.50 15.86 4.80
C PRO A 438 -33.71 16.60 4.26
N GLN A 439 -33.52 17.75 3.62
CA GLN A 439 -34.61 18.64 3.23
C GLN A 439 -35.53 17.99 2.17
N GLU A 440 -34.95 17.35 1.16
CA GLU A 440 -35.70 16.67 0.09
C GLU A 440 -36.38 15.40 0.62
N VAL A 441 -35.73 14.68 1.52
CA VAL A 441 -36.24 13.45 2.14
C VAL A 441 -37.38 13.75 3.11
N PHE A 442 -37.26 14.80 3.93
CA PHE A 442 -38.33 15.24 4.82
C PHE A 442 -39.52 15.83 4.06
N ALA A 443 -39.29 16.52 2.94
CA ALA A 443 -40.35 16.98 2.06
C ALA A 443 -41.11 15.79 1.44
N ALA A 444 -40.38 14.77 0.96
CA ALA A 444 -40.97 13.56 0.42
C ALA A 444 -41.78 12.78 1.48
N LEU A 445 -41.25 12.60 2.69
CA LEU A 445 -41.95 11.89 3.77
C LEU A 445 -43.24 12.58 4.23
N ARG A 446 -43.34 13.91 4.15
CA ARG A 446 -44.57 14.63 4.54
C ARG A 446 -45.74 14.38 3.60
N HIS A 447 -45.47 14.01 2.35
CA HIS A 447 -46.48 13.76 1.32
C HIS A 447 -46.69 12.27 1.03
N ALA A 448 -45.91 11.39 1.69
CA ALA A 448 -45.99 9.96 1.50
C ALA A 448 -47.09 9.32 2.36
N ASP A 449 -47.74 8.29 1.83
CA ASP A 449 -48.65 7.45 2.60
C ASP A 449 -47.89 6.66 3.68
N ASN A 450 -48.29 6.84 4.95
CA ASN A 450 -47.62 6.24 6.11
C ASN A 450 -47.65 4.70 6.11
N VAL A 451 -48.72 4.08 5.58
CA VAL A 451 -48.85 2.62 5.52
C VAL A 451 -47.87 2.06 4.50
N MET A 452 -47.75 2.71 3.34
CA MET A 452 -46.81 2.31 2.30
C MET A 452 -45.35 2.51 2.74
N VAL A 453 -45.04 3.57 3.49
CA VAL A 453 -43.71 3.75 4.09
C VAL A 453 -43.37 2.58 5.05
N PHE A 454 -44.30 2.19 5.91
CA PHE A 454 -44.11 1.04 6.80
C PHE A 454 -43.96 -0.28 6.04
N MET A 455 -44.76 -0.49 5.00
CA MET A 455 -44.65 -1.68 4.13
C MET A 455 -43.31 -1.73 3.39
N CYS A 456 -42.80 -0.59 2.93
CA CYS A 456 -41.46 -0.48 2.34
C CYS A 456 -40.36 -0.87 3.35
N PHE A 457 -40.48 -0.37 4.58
CA PHE A 457 -39.59 -0.77 5.68
C PHE A 457 -39.67 -2.27 5.97
N ALA A 458 -40.87 -2.84 6.03
CA ALA A 458 -41.07 -4.27 6.25
C ALA A 458 -40.40 -5.10 5.15
N CYS A 459 -40.58 -4.75 3.88
CA CYS A 459 -39.86 -5.37 2.75
C CYS A 459 -38.34 -5.29 2.93
N SER A 460 -37.84 -4.18 3.47
CA SER A 460 -36.41 -4.05 3.75
C SER A 460 -35.93 -5.05 4.81
N MET A 461 -36.74 -5.36 5.83
CA MET A 461 -36.37 -6.38 6.83
C MET A 461 -36.47 -7.79 6.26
N PHE A 462 -37.52 -8.08 5.47
CA PHE A 462 -37.68 -9.38 4.80
C PHE A 462 -36.56 -9.69 3.80
N ALA A 463 -35.99 -8.67 3.15
CA ALA A 463 -34.81 -8.85 2.32
C ALA A 463 -33.62 -9.42 3.11
N TRP A 464 -33.37 -8.96 4.34
CA TRP A 464 -32.33 -9.55 5.20
C TRP A 464 -32.64 -10.99 5.61
N ILE A 465 -33.92 -11.31 5.83
CA ILE A 465 -34.36 -12.69 6.09
C ILE A 465 -34.04 -13.58 4.88
N GLY A 466 -34.35 -13.12 3.66
CA GLY A 466 -34.00 -13.83 2.42
C GLY A 466 -32.48 -14.10 2.32
N SER A 467 -31.67 -13.07 2.56
CA SER A 467 -30.21 -13.22 2.58
C SER A 467 -29.71 -14.17 3.67
N ALA A 468 -30.35 -14.16 4.85
CA ALA A 468 -29.98 -15.03 5.98
C ALA A 468 -30.32 -16.49 5.71
N ILE A 469 -31.46 -16.75 5.05
CA ILE A 469 -31.85 -18.08 4.57
C ILE A 469 -30.83 -18.58 3.54
N THR A 470 -30.41 -17.74 2.60
CA THR A 470 -29.39 -18.11 1.61
C THR A 470 -28.04 -18.42 2.25
N LEU A 471 -27.57 -17.64 3.22
CA LEU A 471 -26.33 -17.96 3.94
C LEU A 471 -26.47 -19.26 4.74
N GLY A 472 -27.56 -19.39 5.49
CA GLY A 472 -27.80 -20.54 6.37
C GLY A 472 -28.05 -21.86 5.63
N SER A 473 -28.35 -21.85 4.32
CA SER A 473 -28.52 -23.06 3.52
C SER A 473 -27.20 -23.74 3.14
N PHE A 474 -26.09 -22.99 3.17
CA PHE A 474 -24.73 -23.50 2.88
C PHE A 474 -23.93 -23.78 4.15
N MET A 475 -24.58 -23.74 5.32
CA MET A 475 -23.98 -24.08 6.60
C MET A 475 -24.45 -25.47 7.05
N ASP A 476 -23.53 -26.24 7.62
CA ASP A 476 -23.73 -27.53 8.26
C ASP A 476 -24.73 -27.45 9.44
N ASP A 477 -25.14 -28.60 9.95
CA ASP A 477 -26.19 -28.75 10.98
C ASP A 477 -25.91 -28.02 12.30
N GLN A 478 -24.67 -27.59 12.56
CA GLN A 478 -24.29 -26.72 13.68
C GLN A 478 -24.41 -25.23 13.34
N LYS A 479 -25.36 -24.84 12.48
CA LYS A 479 -25.55 -23.44 12.09
C LYS A 479 -25.98 -22.55 13.26
N PRO A 480 -25.53 -21.29 13.29
CA PRO A 480 -26.00 -20.30 14.25
C PRO A 480 -27.52 -20.16 14.22
N SER A 481 -28.08 -19.75 15.34
CA SER A 481 -29.50 -19.44 15.47
C SER A 481 -29.96 -18.41 14.43
N ALA A 482 -31.23 -18.46 14.04
CA ALA A 482 -31.78 -17.57 13.01
C ALA A 482 -31.59 -16.08 13.32
N HIS A 483 -31.57 -15.70 14.60
CA HIS A 483 -31.31 -14.33 15.04
C HIS A 483 -29.85 -13.89 14.80
N VAL A 484 -28.88 -14.80 14.95
CA VAL A 484 -27.47 -14.52 14.64
C VAL A 484 -27.27 -14.37 13.13
N LEU A 485 -27.90 -15.23 12.33
CA LEU A 485 -27.87 -15.12 10.87
C LEU A 485 -28.54 -13.83 10.39
N PHE A 486 -29.67 -13.44 10.97
CA PHE A 486 -30.31 -12.16 10.66
C PHE A 486 -29.41 -10.97 11.05
N ALA A 487 -28.84 -10.99 12.25
CA ALA A 487 -27.94 -9.93 12.72
C ALA A 487 -26.70 -9.81 11.82
N SER A 488 -26.15 -10.93 11.33
CA SER A 488 -25.01 -10.90 10.42
C SER A 488 -25.37 -10.26 9.08
N GLN A 489 -26.54 -10.57 8.52
CA GLN A 489 -27.01 -9.91 7.31
C GLN A 489 -27.31 -8.43 7.55
N ALA A 490 -27.84 -8.06 8.71
CA ALA A 490 -27.99 -6.66 9.09
C ALA A 490 -26.65 -5.93 9.14
N ALA A 491 -25.62 -6.54 9.72
CA ALA A 491 -24.27 -5.99 9.81
C ALA A 491 -23.63 -5.73 8.43
N THR A 492 -24.02 -6.47 7.37
CA THR A 492 -23.56 -6.18 5.99
C THR A 492 -23.98 -4.81 5.49
N GLY A 493 -25.08 -4.25 6.00
CA GLY A 493 -25.54 -2.89 5.65
C GLY A 493 -24.57 -1.80 6.11
N PHE A 494 -23.88 -2.02 7.24
CA PHE A 494 -22.83 -1.11 7.72
C PHE A 494 -21.53 -1.29 6.93
N THR A 495 -21.12 -2.54 6.67
CA THR A 495 -19.86 -2.80 5.94
C THR A 495 -19.90 -2.39 4.48
N ALA A 496 -21.08 -2.38 3.87
CA ALA A 496 -21.28 -1.89 2.51
C ALA A 496 -20.90 -0.40 2.34
N VAL A 497 -20.91 0.39 3.42
CA VAL A 497 -20.51 1.80 3.41
C VAL A 497 -19.08 1.99 3.86
N SER A 498 -18.64 1.23 4.87
CA SER A 498 -17.29 1.38 5.43
C SER A 498 -16.20 0.74 4.56
N MET A 499 -16.51 -0.29 3.77
CA MET A 499 -15.53 -1.05 2.98
C MET A 499 -15.72 -0.87 1.47
N PRO A 500 -14.67 -1.09 0.65
CA PRO A 500 -14.80 -1.07 -0.81
C PRO A 500 -15.90 -2.01 -1.32
N ALA A 501 -16.55 -1.61 -2.41
CA ALA A 501 -17.67 -2.34 -3.00
C ALA A 501 -17.35 -3.84 -3.18
N GLY A 502 -18.25 -4.71 -2.72
CA GLY A 502 -18.11 -6.17 -2.78
C GLY A 502 -17.34 -6.81 -1.63
N VAL A 503 -16.39 -6.10 -0.98
CA VAL A 503 -15.59 -6.66 0.12
C VAL A 503 -16.35 -6.67 1.44
N GLY A 504 -17.14 -5.63 1.70
CA GLY A 504 -17.84 -5.43 2.98
C GLY A 504 -18.77 -6.58 3.38
N PRO A 505 -19.80 -6.92 2.58
CA PRO A 505 -20.71 -8.02 2.89
C PRO A 505 -20.01 -9.38 3.00
N ALA A 506 -19.02 -9.63 2.14
CA ALA A 506 -18.24 -10.86 2.16
C ALA A 506 -17.41 -11.01 3.44
N PHE A 507 -16.85 -9.91 3.96
CA PHE A 507 -16.08 -9.90 5.20
C PHE A 507 -16.90 -10.39 6.41
N VAL A 508 -18.12 -9.86 6.57
CA VAL A 508 -19.02 -10.21 7.68
C VAL A 508 -19.38 -11.70 7.63
N ASN A 509 -19.77 -12.20 6.46
CA ASN A 509 -20.11 -13.62 6.27
C ASN A 509 -18.89 -14.52 6.55
N MET A 510 -17.71 -14.16 6.03
CA MET A 510 -16.47 -14.92 6.22
C MET A 510 -16.07 -14.99 7.69
N GLN A 511 -16.24 -13.90 8.45
CA GLN A 511 -15.86 -13.85 9.85
C GLN A 511 -16.84 -14.64 10.74
N LEU A 512 -18.15 -14.55 10.47
CA LEU A 512 -19.14 -15.41 11.11
C LEU A 512 -18.87 -16.89 10.84
N LEU A 513 -18.54 -17.27 9.60
CA LEU A 513 -18.24 -18.66 9.24
C LEU A 513 -16.98 -19.15 9.97
N LYS A 514 -15.92 -18.36 10.02
CA LYS A 514 -14.70 -18.72 10.77
C LYS A 514 -14.97 -18.93 12.26
N LYS A 515 -15.79 -18.08 12.87
CA LYS A 515 -16.21 -18.19 14.27
C LYS A 515 -17.15 -19.36 14.51
N SER A 516 -17.89 -19.78 13.48
CA SER A 516 -18.74 -20.98 13.50
C SER A 516 -17.96 -22.28 13.26
N GLY A 517 -16.61 -22.24 13.22
CA GLY A 517 -15.75 -23.43 13.12
C GLY A 517 -15.27 -23.79 11.71
N TYR A 518 -15.64 -23.03 10.68
CA TYR A 518 -15.21 -23.31 9.29
C TYR A 518 -13.77 -22.86 9.04
N THR A 519 -13.03 -23.64 8.24
CA THR A 519 -11.68 -23.25 7.79
C THR A 519 -11.76 -22.01 6.89
N SER A 520 -10.64 -21.29 6.74
CA SER A 520 -10.60 -20.10 5.86
C SER A 520 -10.95 -20.42 4.40
N ALA A 521 -10.64 -21.63 3.94
CA ALA A 521 -10.99 -22.07 2.59
C ALA A 521 -12.50 -22.33 2.45
N GLN A 522 -13.10 -23.07 3.40
CA GLN A 522 -14.55 -23.33 3.42
C GLN A 522 -15.37 -22.05 3.57
N ALA A 523 -14.96 -21.13 4.46
CA ALA A 523 -15.65 -19.86 4.64
C ALA A 523 -15.66 -19.02 3.36
N THR A 524 -14.57 -19.06 2.58
CA THR A 524 -14.47 -18.37 1.29
C THR A 524 -15.38 -19.02 0.26
N ALA A 525 -15.40 -20.35 0.18
CA ALA A 525 -16.25 -21.10 -0.74
C ALA A 525 -17.75 -20.91 -0.47
N ILE A 526 -18.15 -20.91 0.80
CA ILE A 526 -19.55 -20.64 1.19
C ILE A 526 -19.94 -19.20 0.84
N THR A 527 -19.07 -18.22 1.13
CA THR A 527 -19.35 -16.81 0.84
C THR A 527 -19.46 -16.55 -0.66
N SER A 528 -18.59 -17.16 -1.48
CA SER A 528 -18.67 -17.08 -2.95
C SER A 528 -19.91 -17.78 -3.50
N ALA A 529 -20.27 -18.95 -2.96
CA ALA A 529 -21.47 -19.70 -3.35
C ALA A 529 -22.77 -18.90 -3.08
N VAL A 530 -22.88 -18.28 -1.91
CA VAL A 530 -24.02 -17.41 -1.54
C VAL A 530 -24.17 -16.27 -2.53
N TRP A 531 -23.07 -15.56 -2.83
CA TRP A 531 -23.10 -14.46 -3.79
C TRP A 531 -23.45 -14.93 -5.19
N LEU A 532 -22.90 -16.08 -5.62
CA LEU A 532 -23.19 -16.67 -6.93
C LEU A 532 -24.68 -17.02 -7.08
N ILE A 533 -25.28 -17.64 -6.06
CA ILE A 533 -26.72 -17.99 -6.09
C ILE A 533 -27.58 -16.75 -6.09
N GLN A 534 -27.25 -15.73 -5.29
CA GLN A 534 -27.97 -14.46 -5.31
C GLN A 534 -27.88 -13.80 -6.70
N ALA A 535 -26.71 -13.74 -7.31
CA ALA A 535 -26.52 -13.18 -8.65
C ALA A 535 -27.26 -14.00 -9.74
N LEU A 536 -27.17 -15.32 -9.67
CA LEU A 536 -27.84 -16.23 -10.61
C LEU A 536 -29.36 -16.12 -10.49
N MET A 537 -29.91 -16.13 -9.28
CA MET A 537 -31.34 -15.99 -9.05
C MET A 537 -31.85 -14.60 -9.42
N THR A 538 -31.07 -13.54 -9.15
CA THR A 538 -31.40 -12.18 -9.62
C THR A 538 -31.49 -12.15 -11.14
N THR A 539 -30.54 -12.78 -11.84
CA THR A 539 -30.53 -12.87 -13.31
C THR A 539 -31.70 -13.69 -13.82
N LEU A 540 -32.03 -14.82 -13.19
CA LEU A 540 -33.17 -15.64 -13.56
C LEU A 540 -34.49 -14.91 -13.36
N VAL A 541 -34.70 -14.26 -12.22
CA VAL A 541 -35.90 -13.45 -11.97
C VAL A 541 -36.01 -12.32 -12.99
N LEU A 542 -34.90 -11.62 -13.27
CA LEU A 542 -34.84 -10.59 -14.30
C LEU A 542 -35.23 -11.13 -15.68
N LEU A 543 -34.67 -12.28 -16.10
CA LEU A 543 -34.98 -12.91 -17.39
C LEU A 543 -36.42 -13.44 -17.45
N SER A 544 -36.91 -14.07 -16.38
CA SER A 544 -38.28 -14.57 -16.31
C SER A 544 -39.27 -13.41 -16.44
N ILE A 545 -39.13 -12.37 -15.62
CA ILE A 545 -40.00 -11.19 -15.71
C ILE A 545 -39.84 -10.51 -17.07
N GLY A 546 -38.61 -10.42 -17.59
CA GLY A 546 -38.29 -9.87 -18.91
C GLY A 546 -38.96 -10.62 -20.06
N VAL A 547 -39.03 -11.95 -20.01
CA VAL A 547 -39.72 -12.76 -21.05
C VAL A 547 -41.24 -12.60 -20.96
N PHE A 548 -41.80 -12.57 -19.74
CA PHE A 548 -43.24 -12.41 -19.55
C PHE A 548 -43.74 -10.98 -19.81
N THR A 549 -42.89 -9.98 -19.62
CA THR A 549 -43.26 -8.55 -19.68
C THR A 549 -42.69 -7.81 -20.91
N GLY A 550 -41.66 -8.38 -21.55
CA GLY A 550 -40.75 -7.70 -22.48
C GLY A 550 -41.29 -7.31 -23.86
N LYS A 551 -42.55 -7.59 -24.19
CA LYS A 551 -43.14 -7.08 -25.44
C LYS A 551 -43.49 -5.59 -25.37
N ASN A 552 -43.70 -5.02 -24.18
CA ASN A 552 -44.20 -3.64 -24.03
C ASN A 552 -43.18 -2.65 -23.42
N VAL A 553 -42.22 -3.12 -22.60
CA VAL A 553 -41.27 -2.24 -21.87
C VAL A 553 -39.91 -2.11 -22.57
N LEU A 554 -39.41 -3.17 -23.22
CA LEU A 554 -38.08 -3.14 -23.87
C LEU A 554 -38.07 -2.40 -25.22
N SER A 555 -39.21 -2.32 -25.93
CA SER A 555 -39.28 -1.67 -27.25
C SER A 555 -39.17 -0.14 -27.18
N GLY A 556 -39.49 0.47 -26.04
CA GLY A 556 -39.48 1.93 -25.85
C GLY A 556 -38.21 2.50 -25.20
N MET A 557 -37.38 1.68 -24.54
CA MET A 557 -36.38 2.19 -23.60
C MET A 557 -34.92 1.84 -23.93
N ILE A 558 -34.67 0.84 -24.77
CA ILE A 558 -33.31 0.46 -25.16
C ILE A 558 -33.23 0.56 -26.68
N PRO A 559 -32.47 1.52 -27.24
CA PRO A 559 -32.16 1.50 -28.65
C PRO A 559 -31.45 0.17 -28.94
N THR A 560 -32.12 -0.76 -29.62
CA THR A 560 -31.66 -2.16 -29.79
C THR A 560 -30.25 -2.24 -30.37
N HIS A 561 -29.87 -1.22 -31.14
CA HIS A 561 -28.53 -1.05 -31.70
C HIS A 561 -27.45 -0.82 -30.64
N MET A 562 -27.71 -0.11 -29.52
CA MET A 562 -26.75 0.16 -28.44
C MET A 562 -26.42 -1.09 -27.62
N LEU A 563 -27.42 -1.93 -27.33
CA LEU A 563 -27.21 -3.17 -26.59
C LEU A 563 -26.40 -4.19 -27.43
N ILE A 564 -26.73 -4.30 -28.72
CA ILE A 564 -26.00 -5.15 -29.67
C ILE A 564 -24.57 -4.63 -29.88
N THR A 565 -24.36 -3.32 -29.99
CA THR A 565 -23.00 -2.76 -30.09
C THR A 565 -22.21 -2.92 -28.81
N PHE A 566 -22.80 -2.75 -27.63
CA PHE A 566 -22.11 -2.92 -26.36
C PHE A 566 -21.66 -4.37 -26.13
N ILE A 567 -22.55 -5.34 -26.39
CA ILE A 567 -22.21 -6.77 -26.36
C ILE A 567 -21.17 -7.10 -27.43
N GLY A 568 -21.29 -6.52 -28.62
CA GLY A 568 -20.32 -6.66 -29.70
C GLY A 568 -18.93 -6.13 -29.34
N ILE A 569 -18.84 -4.97 -28.69
CA ILE A 569 -17.58 -4.36 -28.23
C ILE A 569 -16.94 -5.20 -27.14
N ILE A 570 -17.70 -5.67 -26.15
CA ILE A 570 -17.17 -6.56 -25.09
C ILE A 570 -16.64 -7.86 -25.71
N THR A 571 -17.39 -8.46 -26.63
CA THR A 571 -16.98 -9.67 -27.34
C THR A 571 -15.71 -9.43 -28.16
N LEU A 572 -15.63 -8.30 -28.86
CA LEU A 572 -14.46 -7.89 -29.63
C LEU A 572 -13.23 -7.68 -28.74
N ILE A 573 -13.38 -7.02 -27.58
CA ILE A 573 -12.31 -6.80 -26.60
C ILE A 573 -11.79 -8.14 -26.06
N VAL A 574 -12.69 -9.06 -25.71
CA VAL A 574 -12.32 -10.41 -25.25
C VAL A 574 -11.58 -11.18 -26.35
N CYS A 575 -12.04 -11.10 -27.60
CA CYS A 575 -11.36 -11.70 -28.75
C CYS A 575 -9.96 -11.10 -28.99
N VAL A 576 -9.82 -9.78 -28.94
CA VAL A 576 -8.53 -9.09 -29.11
C VAL A 576 -7.56 -9.43 -27.97
N LEU A 577 -8.03 -9.46 -26.72
CA LEU A 577 -7.25 -9.91 -25.57
C LEU A 577 -6.80 -11.37 -25.70
N MET A 578 -7.63 -12.23 -26.29
CA MET A 578 -7.30 -13.61 -26.59
C MET A 578 -6.26 -13.75 -27.71
N VAL A 579 -6.16 -12.81 -28.66
CA VAL A 579 -5.15 -12.83 -29.74
C VAL A 579 -3.75 -12.53 -29.22
N ILE A 580 -3.61 -11.67 -28.20
CA ILE A 580 -2.31 -11.29 -27.64
C ILE A 580 -1.72 -12.44 -26.81
N PRO A 581 -0.56 -13.03 -27.19
CA PRO A 581 -0.02 -14.22 -26.53
C PRO A 581 0.28 -14.02 -25.04
N SER A 582 0.78 -12.83 -24.68
CA SER A 582 1.10 -12.47 -23.29
C SER A 582 -0.14 -12.29 -22.42
N ALA A 583 -1.20 -11.67 -22.96
CA ALA A 583 -2.49 -11.51 -22.28
C ALA A 583 -3.19 -12.86 -22.11
N ARG A 584 -3.21 -13.71 -23.14
CA ARG A 584 -3.71 -15.08 -23.05
C ARG A 584 -2.98 -15.90 -21.99
N LYS A 585 -1.65 -15.80 -21.90
CA LYS A 585 -0.85 -16.52 -20.89
C LYS A 585 -1.11 -16.00 -19.48
N ALA A 586 -1.29 -14.68 -19.31
CA ALA A 586 -1.67 -14.07 -18.05
C ALA A 586 -3.10 -14.46 -17.61
N ILE A 587 -4.06 -14.44 -18.54
CA ILE A 587 -5.44 -14.88 -18.30
C ILE A 587 -5.46 -16.36 -17.93
N ARG A 588 -4.74 -17.20 -18.68
CA ARG A 588 -4.68 -18.65 -18.42
C ARG A 588 -3.99 -19.00 -17.09
N LYS A 589 -2.96 -18.24 -16.72
CA LYS A 589 -2.20 -18.48 -15.47
C LYS A 589 -2.92 -17.93 -14.24
N HIS A 590 -3.68 -16.84 -14.37
CA HIS A 590 -4.25 -16.13 -13.23
C HIS A 590 -5.77 -16.32 -13.08
N TYR A 591 -6.53 -16.31 -14.17
CA TYR A 591 -8.00 -16.36 -14.15
C TYR A 591 -8.56 -17.76 -14.42
N LEU A 592 -7.89 -18.58 -15.24
CA LEU A 592 -8.32 -19.98 -15.45
C LEU A 592 -8.35 -20.83 -14.18
N PRO A 593 -7.37 -20.75 -13.24
CA PRO A 593 -7.48 -21.47 -11.97
C PRO A 593 -8.67 -20.96 -11.15
N ILE A 594 -8.91 -19.65 -11.13
CA ILE A 594 -10.09 -19.05 -10.47
C ILE A 594 -11.39 -19.62 -11.08
N LEU A 595 -11.53 -19.62 -12.42
CA LEU A 595 -12.71 -20.21 -13.11
C LEU A 595 -12.83 -21.73 -12.91
N SER A 596 -11.71 -22.46 -12.84
CA SER A 596 -11.70 -23.91 -12.59
C SER A 596 -12.15 -24.23 -11.17
N ASP A 597 -11.69 -23.44 -10.19
CA ASP A 597 -12.11 -23.53 -8.79
C ASP A 597 -13.61 -23.19 -8.65
N TYR A 598 -14.09 -22.17 -9.38
CA TYR A 598 -15.53 -21.88 -9.48
C TYR A 598 -16.32 -23.02 -10.14
N GLY A 599 -15.78 -23.65 -11.18
CA GLY A 599 -16.41 -24.79 -11.86
C GLY A 599 -16.53 -26.01 -10.94
N HIS A 600 -15.52 -26.29 -10.12
CA HIS A 600 -15.57 -27.32 -9.09
C HIS A 600 -16.58 -26.96 -8.00
N GLN A 601 -16.62 -25.71 -7.53
CA GLN A 601 -17.61 -25.24 -6.55
C GLN A 601 -19.05 -25.34 -7.08
N ILE A 602 -19.30 -25.02 -8.35
CA ILE A 602 -20.63 -25.17 -8.98
C ILE A 602 -21.01 -26.66 -9.06
N LYS A 603 -20.08 -27.53 -9.43
CA LYS A 603 -20.29 -28.99 -9.50
C LYS A 603 -20.60 -29.58 -8.12
N GLU A 604 -19.93 -29.08 -7.09
CA GLU A 604 -20.13 -29.47 -5.68
C GLU A 604 -21.44 -28.90 -5.10
N LEU A 605 -21.84 -27.70 -5.51
CA LEU A 605 -23.16 -27.13 -5.20
C LEU A 605 -24.30 -27.97 -5.78
N ILE A 606 -24.17 -28.41 -7.04
CA ILE A 606 -25.16 -29.25 -7.72
C ILE A 606 -25.32 -30.61 -7.02
N SER A 607 -24.31 -31.12 -6.32
CA SER A 607 -24.41 -32.36 -5.54
C SER A 607 -25.28 -32.26 -4.27
N HIS A 608 -25.67 -31.07 -3.82
CA HIS A 608 -26.51 -30.87 -2.63
C HIS A 608 -27.84 -30.18 -2.98
N PRO A 609 -28.82 -30.91 -3.55
CA PRO A 609 -30.04 -30.32 -4.11
C PRO A 609 -30.93 -29.60 -3.08
N MET A 610 -30.99 -30.09 -1.84
CA MET A 610 -31.79 -29.44 -0.79
C MET A 610 -31.21 -28.10 -0.34
N GLN A 611 -29.87 -27.99 -0.27
CA GLN A 611 -29.20 -26.74 0.05
C GLN A 611 -29.40 -25.70 -1.07
N LEU A 612 -29.34 -26.15 -2.33
CA LEU A 612 -29.63 -25.31 -3.48
C LEU A 612 -31.08 -24.80 -3.49
N ILE A 613 -32.07 -25.66 -3.23
CA ILE A 613 -33.48 -25.26 -3.19
C ILE A 613 -33.71 -24.21 -2.09
N ALA A 614 -33.22 -24.47 -0.87
CA ALA A 614 -33.36 -23.54 0.24
C ALA A 614 -32.62 -22.20 -0.02
N GLY A 615 -31.40 -22.26 -0.58
CA GLY A 615 -30.62 -21.07 -0.92
C GLY A 615 -31.25 -20.24 -2.02
N SER A 616 -31.79 -20.91 -3.04
CA SER A 616 -32.53 -20.29 -4.15
C SER A 616 -33.81 -19.62 -3.66
N PHE A 617 -34.55 -20.27 -2.75
CA PHE A 617 -35.72 -19.70 -2.12
C PHE A 617 -35.38 -18.39 -1.37
N GLY A 618 -34.33 -18.42 -0.54
CA GLY A 618 -33.85 -17.22 0.15
C GLY A 618 -33.45 -16.09 -0.81
N ALA A 619 -32.79 -16.43 -1.92
CA ALA A 619 -32.36 -15.47 -2.93
C ALA A 619 -33.55 -14.87 -3.70
N ILE A 620 -34.58 -15.67 -4.00
CA ILE A 620 -35.83 -15.17 -4.60
C ILE A 620 -36.53 -14.22 -3.63
N VAL A 621 -36.66 -14.59 -2.36
CA VAL A 621 -37.25 -13.72 -1.33
C VAL A 621 -36.50 -12.38 -1.26
N LEU A 622 -35.16 -12.41 -1.25
CA LEU A 622 -34.32 -11.23 -1.27
C LEU A 622 -34.61 -10.34 -2.48
N VAL A 623 -34.55 -10.89 -3.70
CA VAL A 623 -34.74 -10.15 -4.96
C VAL A 623 -36.15 -9.59 -5.05
N SER A 624 -37.17 -10.38 -4.71
CA SER A 624 -38.57 -9.95 -4.69
C SER A 624 -38.80 -8.82 -3.70
N CYS A 625 -38.26 -8.90 -2.48
CA CYS A 625 -38.42 -7.85 -1.47
C CYS A 625 -37.73 -6.54 -1.87
N ILE A 626 -36.56 -6.62 -2.51
CA ILE A 626 -35.85 -5.44 -3.02
C ILE A 626 -36.68 -4.77 -4.13
N GLY A 627 -37.16 -5.51 -5.12
CA GLY A 627 -37.96 -4.95 -6.21
C GLY A 627 -39.35 -4.45 -5.76
N LEU A 628 -40.06 -5.22 -4.92
CA LEU A 628 -41.34 -4.81 -4.35
C LEU A 628 -41.20 -3.59 -3.45
N GLY A 629 -40.08 -3.44 -2.74
CA GLY A 629 -39.81 -2.26 -1.92
C GLY A 629 -39.83 -0.97 -2.73
N TYR A 630 -39.30 -0.98 -3.96
CA TYR A 630 -39.36 0.18 -4.85
C TYR A 630 -40.77 0.42 -5.40
N TRP A 631 -41.49 -0.65 -5.76
CA TRP A 631 -42.90 -0.54 -6.16
C TRP A 631 -43.80 0.06 -5.08
N ILE A 632 -43.63 -0.38 -3.83
CA ILE A 632 -44.33 0.21 -2.68
C ILE A 632 -43.91 1.68 -2.48
N SER A 633 -42.65 2.02 -2.78
CA SER A 633 -42.20 3.41 -2.73
C SER A 633 -42.92 4.29 -3.75
N LEU A 634 -43.21 3.79 -4.96
CA LEU A 634 -44.04 4.51 -5.95
C LEU A 634 -45.49 4.65 -5.49
N LEU A 635 -46.07 3.60 -4.89
CA LEU A 635 -47.41 3.64 -4.32
C LEU A 635 -47.54 4.64 -3.18
N ALA A 636 -46.48 4.82 -2.38
CA ALA A 636 -46.45 5.81 -1.30
C ALA A 636 -46.68 7.24 -1.79
N PHE A 637 -46.37 7.53 -3.06
CA PHE A 637 -46.59 8.82 -3.72
C PHE A 637 -47.76 8.80 -4.71
N GLY A 638 -48.65 7.80 -4.60
CA GLY A 638 -49.88 7.71 -5.39
C GLY A 638 -49.69 7.28 -6.85
N TYR A 639 -48.51 6.76 -7.21
CA TYR A 639 -48.25 6.27 -8.58
C TYR A 639 -48.46 4.76 -8.67
N TYR A 640 -49.52 4.37 -9.38
CA TYR A 640 -49.88 2.96 -9.60
C TYR A 640 -49.17 2.43 -10.84
N ALA A 641 -48.05 1.75 -10.64
CA ALA A 641 -47.34 1.01 -11.67
C ALA A 641 -47.64 -0.50 -11.59
N ASN A 642 -47.46 -1.22 -12.69
CA ASN A 642 -47.47 -2.68 -12.66
C ASN A 642 -46.26 -3.18 -11.82
N PRO A 643 -46.47 -4.02 -10.79
CA PRO A 643 -45.39 -4.50 -9.93
C PRO A 643 -44.30 -5.24 -10.71
N TRP A 644 -44.66 -6.03 -11.73
CA TRP A 644 -43.70 -6.80 -12.50
C TRP A 644 -42.80 -5.92 -13.36
N GLU A 645 -43.39 -4.93 -14.04
CA GLU A 645 -42.65 -3.93 -14.83
C GLU A 645 -41.72 -3.09 -13.95
N THR A 646 -42.21 -2.72 -12.76
CA THR A 646 -41.43 -1.96 -11.78
C THR A 646 -40.24 -2.75 -11.29
N ILE A 647 -40.41 -4.03 -10.94
CA ILE A 647 -39.31 -4.89 -10.50
C ILE A 647 -38.28 -5.06 -11.64
N LEU A 648 -38.73 -5.32 -12.87
CA LEU A 648 -37.84 -5.46 -14.03
C LEU A 648 -37.01 -4.19 -14.25
N LEU A 649 -37.67 -3.04 -14.28
CA LEU A 649 -37.07 -1.74 -14.53
C LEU A 649 -36.13 -1.33 -13.38
N PHE A 650 -36.56 -1.58 -12.14
CA PHE A 650 -35.75 -1.36 -10.95
C PHE A 650 -34.47 -2.20 -10.99
N LEU A 651 -34.56 -3.50 -11.27
CA LEU A 651 -33.38 -4.38 -11.29
C LEU A 651 -32.37 -3.94 -12.37
N LEU A 652 -32.84 -3.54 -13.56
CA LEU A 652 -31.99 -2.99 -14.63
C LEU A 652 -31.33 -1.67 -14.22
N ALA A 653 -32.11 -0.72 -13.71
CA ALA A 653 -31.62 0.59 -13.32
C ALA A 653 -30.67 0.52 -12.11
N ASN A 654 -30.97 -0.34 -11.13
CA ASN A 654 -30.10 -0.57 -9.97
C ASN A 654 -28.80 -1.26 -10.38
N ALA A 655 -28.83 -2.21 -11.32
CA ALA A 655 -27.62 -2.83 -11.86
C ALA A 655 -26.75 -1.80 -12.60
N ALA A 656 -27.35 -0.96 -13.44
CA ALA A 656 -26.64 0.11 -14.17
C ALA A 656 -26.04 1.15 -13.20
N GLY A 657 -26.81 1.59 -12.20
CA GLY A 657 -26.34 2.56 -11.21
C GLY A 657 -25.22 2.00 -10.31
N SER A 658 -25.26 0.70 -9.99
CA SER A 658 -24.23 0.02 -9.19
C SER A 658 -22.94 -0.27 -9.96
N ALA A 659 -22.98 -0.22 -11.30
CA ALA A 659 -21.78 -0.41 -12.13
C ALA A 659 -20.81 0.79 -12.04
N VAL A 660 -21.30 1.96 -11.62
CA VAL A 660 -20.46 3.12 -11.36
C VAL A 660 -19.78 2.94 -10.00
N PRO A 661 -18.43 2.94 -9.90
CA PRO A 661 -17.69 2.64 -8.68
C PRO A 661 -17.72 3.79 -7.67
N THR A 662 -18.92 4.17 -7.22
CA THR A 662 -19.16 5.17 -6.17
C THR A 662 -19.49 4.45 -4.86
N PRO A 663 -18.90 4.85 -3.71
CA PRO A 663 -19.24 4.28 -2.41
C PRO A 663 -20.74 4.39 -2.13
N GLY A 664 -21.42 3.24 -2.04
CA GLY A 664 -22.87 3.19 -1.82
C GLY A 664 -23.76 3.59 -3.01
N GLY A 665 -23.19 3.76 -4.21
CA GLY A 665 -23.94 4.09 -5.43
C GLY A 665 -24.51 5.50 -5.48
N LEU A 666 -23.97 6.45 -4.71
CA LEU A 666 -24.52 7.80 -4.55
C LEU A 666 -24.59 8.55 -5.88
N GLY A 667 -25.72 9.21 -6.14
CA GLY A 667 -25.96 9.97 -7.37
C GLY A 667 -26.16 9.08 -8.60
N ALA A 668 -25.36 8.03 -8.78
CA ALA A 668 -25.47 7.10 -9.90
C ALA A 668 -26.73 6.22 -9.83
N VAL A 669 -27.02 5.63 -8.66
CA VAL A 669 -28.23 4.82 -8.47
C VAL A 669 -29.48 5.70 -8.44
N GLU A 670 -29.40 6.88 -7.80
CA GLU A 670 -30.50 7.84 -7.75
C GLU A 670 -30.85 8.40 -9.13
N ALA A 671 -29.85 8.81 -9.90
CA ALA A 671 -30.04 9.28 -11.28
C ALA A 671 -30.52 8.15 -12.17
N SER A 672 -29.96 6.94 -12.06
CA SER A 672 -30.37 5.78 -12.87
C SER A 672 -31.83 5.41 -12.61
N LEU A 673 -32.25 5.30 -11.35
CA LEU A 673 -33.64 5.00 -10.99
C LEU A 673 -34.58 6.13 -11.41
N THR A 674 -34.25 7.37 -11.10
CA THR A 674 -35.08 8.53 -11.48
C THR A 674 -35.23 8.61 -12.99
N PHE A 675 -34.14 8.46 -13.74
CA PHE A 675 -34.14 8.46 -15.20
C PHE A 675 -34.97 7.31 -15.79
N ALA A 676 -34.72 6.08 -15.33
CA ALA A 676 -35.42 4.90 -15.84
C ALA A 676 -36.93 5.01 -15.66
N PHE A 677 -37.39 5.42 -14.47
CA PHE A 677 -38.82 5.55 -14.21
C PHE A 677 -39.44 6.78 -14.89
N THR A 678 -38.70 7.89 -15.03
CA THR A 678 -39.15 9.03 -15.84
C THR A 678 -39.30 8.65 -17.31
N SER A 679 -38.42 7.80 -17.85
CA SER A 679 -38.52 7.35 -19.25
C SER A 679 -39.73 6.46 -19.55
N VAL A 680 -40.34 5.86 -18.53
CA VAL A 680 -41.59 5.06 -18.65
C VAL A 680 -42.83 5.88 -18.24
N GLY A 681 -42.68 7.20 -18.10
CA GLY A 681 -43.80 8.12 -17.87
C GLY A 681 -44.11 8.44 -16.41
N VAL A 682 -43.28 8.02 -15.45
CA VAL A 682 -43.41 8.46 -14.05
C VAL A 682 -43.03 9.95 -13.96
N PRO A 683 -43.86 10.81 -13.32
CA PRO A 683 -43.48 12.20 -13.11
C PRO A 683 -42.11 12.32 -12.40
N PRO A 684 -41.19 13.19 -12.86
CA PRO A 684 -39.82 13.25 -12.32
C PRO A 684 -39.76 13.45 -10.80
N THR A 685 -40.67 14.27 -10.25
CA THR A 685 -40.78 14.55 -8.82
C THR A 685 -41.19 13.31 -8.02
N VAL A 686 -42.09 12.48 -8.58
CA VAL A 686 -42.54 11.23 -7.97
C VAL A 686 -41.45 10.16 -8.06
N ALA A 687 -40.78 10.04 -9.22
CA ALA A 687 -39.67 9.10 -9.41
C ALA A 687 -38.51 9.39 -8.44
N LEU A 688 -38.13 10.67 -8.30
CA LEU A 688 -37.10 11.11 -7.37
C LEU A 688 -37.54 10.86 -5.91
N SER A 689 -38.77 11.21 -5.54
CA SER A 689 -39.27 11.01 -4.18
C SER A 689 -39.37 9.53 -3.79
N ALA A 690 -39.86 8.68 -4.69
CA ALA A 690 -39.90 7.22 -4.50
C ALA A 690 -38.49 6.63 -4.39
N THR A 691 -37.54 7.12 -5.20
CA THR A 691 -36.13 6.73 -5.11
C THR A 691 -35.52 7.11 -3.77
N LEU A 692 -35.75 8.34 -3.29
CA LEU A 692 -35.25 8.78 -1.99
C LEU A 692 -35.89 8.00 -0.82
N LEU A 693 -37.19 7.71 -0.87
CA LEU A 693 -37.86 6.88 0.13
C LEU A 693 -37.28 5.45 0.15
N TYR A 694 -37.09 4.87 -1.03
CA TYR A 694 -36.47 3.55 -1.15
C TYR A 694 -35.05 3.56 -0.58
N ARG A 695 -34.23 4.57 -0.89
CA ARG A 695 -32.86 4.72 -0.35
C ARG A 695 -32.87 4.91 1.16
N LEU A 696 -33.81 5.67 1.69
CA LEU A 696 -33.98 5.83 3.12
C LEU A 696 -34.20 4.47 3.81
N MET A 697 -35.09 3.62 3.27
CA MET A 697 -35.43 2.32 3.88
C MET A 697 -34.39 1.22 3.62
N PHE A 698 -33.88 1.11 2.38
CA PHE A 698 -33.03 -0.01 1.95
C PHE A 698 -31.53 0.27 2.04
N TYR A 699 -31.13 1.52 2.27
CA TYR A 699 -29.73 1.92 2.37
C TYR A 699 -29.46 2.70 3.67
N TRP A 700 -30.01 3.90 3.85
CA TRP A 700 -29.63 4.76 4.98
C TRP A 700 -30.07 4.24 6.35
N LEU A 701 -31.31 3.78 6.49
CA LEU A 701 -31.81 3.24 7.76
C LEU A 701 -31.13 1.92 8.15
N ARG A 702 -30.64 1.18 7.15
CA ARG A 702 -29.90 -0.07 7.37
C ARG A 702 -28.50 0.13 7.91
N ILE A 703 -27.86 1.28 7.67
CA ILE A 703 -26.53 1.59 8.20
C ILE A 703 -26.49 1.59 9.73
N PRO A 704 -27.32 2.38 10.47
CA PRO A 704 -27.30 2.39 11.93
C PRO A 704 -27.78 1.05 12.52
N LEU A 705 -28.78 0.42 11.91
CA LEU A 705 -29.22 -0.93 12.33
C LEU A 705 -28.11 -1.97 12.17
N GLY A 706 -27.36 -1.91 11.07
CA GLY A 706 -26.20 -2.76 10.83
C GLY A 706 -25.04 -2.49 11.77
N ALA A 707 -24.80 -1.23 12.14
CA ALA A 707 -23.79 -0.87 13.14
C ALA A 707 -24.14 -1.43 14.52
N PHE A 708 -25.41 -1.35 14.92
CA PHE A 708 -25.90 -1.96 16.15
C PHE A 708 -25.74 -3.49 16.12
N ALA A 709 -26.13 -4.13 15.01
CA ALA A 709 -25.96 -5.57 14.83
C ALA A 709 -24.49 -6.01 14.87
N MET A 710 -23.59 -5.24 14.24
CA MET A 710 -22.14 -5.49 14.27
C MET A 710 -21.57 -5.39 15.68
N LYS A 711 -21.97 -4.37 16.45
CA LYS A 711 -21.55 -4.21 17.85
C LYS A 711 -22.04 -5.38 18.71
N TRP A 712 -23.29 -5.79 18.52
CA TRP A 712 -23.87 -6.94 19.22
C TRP A 712 -23.15 -8.26 18.89
N LEU A 713 -22.85 -8.51 17.60
CA LEU A 713 -22.09 -9.69 17.16
C LEU A 713 -20.67 -9.71 17.73
N SER A 714 -20.00 -8.55 17.76
CA SER A 714 -18.65 -8.43 18.32
C SER A 714 -18.61 -8.67 19.83
N ASN A 715 -19.58 -8.13 20.57
CA ASN A 715 -19.68 -8.32 22.02
C ASN A 715 -19.94 -9.79 22.41
N ASN A 716 -20.61 -10.55 21.56
CA ASN A 716 -20.87 -11.98 21.75
C ASN A 716 -19.79 -12.89 21.12
N GLU A 717 -18.67 -12.32 20.67
CA GLU A 717 -17.56 -13.01 20.01
C GLU A 717 -17.90 -13.80 18.73
N LEU A 718 -19.03 -13.48 18.08
CA LEU A 718 -19.56 -14.16 16.89
C LEU A 718 -18.95 -13.66 15.58
N ILE A 719 -18.27 -12.51 15.61
CA ILE A 719 -17.48 -11.94 14.51
C ILE A 719 -16.13 -11.51 15.07
#